data_AF-A0A7G8DPL9-F1
#
_entry.id   AF-A0A7G8DPL9-F1
#
_cell.length_a   1.000
_cell.length_b   1.000
_cell.length_c   1.000
_cell.angle_alpha   90.00
_cell.angle_beta   90.00
_cell.angle_gamma   90.00
#
_symmetry.space_group_name_H-M   'P 1'
#
loop_
_entity.id
_entity.type
_entity.pdbx_description
1 polymer ?
#
loop_
_entity_poly.entity_id
_entity_poly.type
_entity_poly.pdbx_seq_one_letter_code
_entity_poly.pdbx_strand_id
1 'polypeptide(L)'
;MSPLAWPSDYLSANGNGLNIPSLLDDFKASSGLLDVNADENSIFRSTLEALIWSYPLNQTFRLYNLNTRTQAPANSLFKPSFAASWLNESSSPAPNASVLYMPAWIDLRKVDEADHGEQVLQLPKNPDDAYYILAVLDAYINTVGSLGPRTIPKGGSEFPQQILLVGPDSTYYGKSIQEVTIQGTKLPVLQVDTSLAWITARIDTNTLDADAMTATRAFINGTKDDLGSGFQLTSLKDFKETGVVPYSKPISQSSPNQAASRTWGEIPTHAVKFFKQVSEALALNPVPAELETNVTPPPYQIWIGNQNSLQNSDTPYQPPSALTPKDRADLNARFATIGLNLETGFSLPVNWTAQEKVVFQEAYRYGLDLLSEATTALVEGNMDINNGWNISNENIGVYPNTWSSWLVRAGVAVQGGAANIPNDAVYPTTEIDNEGHPLTSTYDYQIVLPAIADQAPPETETYAPAQGFWAFTIYQPNPGNAYQPFLIENAIQNTAYSPINATATLTADGRLRTAKPGNWNRGTAVGTALLTGSANGVNGLDADTIYYVNKAQEVGNELLLSLASDYQPSYASNGIPIGGAGSPTPGSELSLNGAPGSRLSFGWINPVAQLGSSQLAGETNASTTLAIESDGSIALSLSSFKPQSNVRNWLPIPSVTGSGSSNPANANEFQVMVRYYLPKTDTPSVLAPNNRRRGSPDLYVPPMIQRLGLNRLDTWDLLSEHGEALVKAKEPTFGSTHPFDIPSAFNGDVVGALIDLSILPQALNGQTATVNYSYSRDCAYDNRLFFYVIDDLTGSIDGVAPDDSSYLVKAWENRVHPETPIATSIGSTQKGAIELTTGQLYAPIVHNGEGLIFTAFDNANPGGYRHFDLLSGSSFAFEDQLIGGRTHDRNDGLFTIHSIDL
;
A
#
# COMPACT_ATOMS: atom_id res chain seq x y z
N MET A 1 25.50 1.73 -2.95
CA MET A 1 24.53 0.63 -2.85
C MET A 1 25.28 -0.67 -3.06
N SER A 2 25.07 -1.66 -2.21
CA SER A 2 25.75 -2.96 -2.30
C SER A 2 25.31 -3.69 -3.58
N PRO A 3 26.20 -4.41 -4.28
CA PRO A 3 25.87 -5.15 -5.52
C PRO A 3 25.15 -6.49 -5.27
N LEU A 4 24.68 -6.76 -4.05
CA LEU A 4 24.11 -8.06 -3.65
C LEU A 4 22.67 -8.21 -4.16
N ALA A 5 22.42 -9.22 -4.99
CA ALA A 5 21.11 -9.68 -5.39
C ALA A 5 20.55 -10.71 -4.38
N TRP A 6 19.39 -10.41 -3.81
CA TRP A 6 18.71 -11.29 -2.86
C TRP A 6 18.17 -12.58 -3.53
N PRO A 7 18.11 -13.75 -2.84
CA PRO A 7 18.66 -14.07 -1.52
C PRO A 7 20.06 -14.71 -1.58
N SER A 8 20.57 -15.09 -2.76
CA SER A 8 21.81 -15.87 -2.89
C SER A 8 23.02 -15.17 -2.32
N ASP A 9 23.04 -13.84 -2.40
CA ASP A 9 24.22 -13.06 -2.07
C ASP A 9 24.36 -12.82 -0.56
N TYR A 10 23.24 -12.95 0.17
CA TYR A 10 23.15 -12.82 1.61
C TYR A 10 23.40 -14.14 2.35
N LEU A 11 23.28 -15.27 1.65
CA LEU A 11 23.46 -16.60 2.19
C LEU A 11 24.84 -17.14 1.90
N SER A 12 25.36 -17.98 2.81
CA SER A 12 26.58 -18.75 2.51
C SER A 12 26.32 -19.70 1.34
N ALA A 13 27.36 -20.05 0.59
CA ALA A 13 27.23 -20.93 -0.59
C ALA A 13 26.58 -22.30 -0.32
N ASN A 14 26.58 -22.75 0.94
CA ASN A 14 25.93 -23.99 1.37
C ASN A 14 24.55 -23.78 2.03
N GLY A 15 24.04 -22.55 2.10
CA GLY A 15 22.74 -22.20 2.69
C GLY A 15 22.64 -22.32 4.22
N ASN A 16 23.70 -22.73 4.91
CA ASN A 16 23.70 -23.01 6.36
C ASN A 16 24.00 -21.78 7.23
N GLY A 17 23.98 -20.59 6.66
CA GLY A 17 24.28 -19.33 7.33
C GLY A 17 24.21 -18.15 6.40
N LEU A 18 24.60 -16.99 6.93
CA LEU A 18 24.76 -15.77 6.17
C LEU A 18 26.15 -15.72 5.50
N ASN A 19 26.28 -14.95 4.42
CA ASN A 19 27.54 -14.64 3.76
C ASN A 19 28.37 -13.64 4.57
N ILE A 20 28.81 -14.04 5.76
CA ILE A 20 29.50 -13.15 6.72
C ILE A 20 30.70 -12.41 6.10
N PRO A 21 31.55 -13.00 5.24
CA PRO A 21 32.64 -12.24 4.62
C PRO A 21 32.15 -11.03 3.82
N SER A 22 31.17 -11.22 2.92
CA SER A 22 30.62 -10.12 2.11
C SER A 22 29.92 -9.08 2.97
N LEU A 23 29.11 -9.54 3.92
CA LEU A 23 28.34 -8.67 4.81
C LEU A 23 29.24 -7.86 5.76
N LEU A 24 30.37 -8.42 6.17
CA LEU A 24 31.33 -7.73 7.02
C LEU A 24 32.04 -6.61 6.25
N ASP A 25 32.37 -6.82 4.98
CA ASP A 25 33.01 -5.80 4.15
C ASP A 25 32.05 -4.62 3.92
N ASP A 26 30.78 -4.90 3.63
CA ASP A 26 29.72 -3.89 3.52
C ASP A 26 29.47 -3.15 4.85
N PHE A 27 29.48 -3.88 5.97
CA PHE A 27 29.39 -3.29 7.30
C PHE A 27 30.54 -2.33 7.59
N LYS A 28 31.79 -2.72 7.29
CA LYS A 28 32.96 -1.86 7.49
C LYS A 28 32.86 -0.59 6.66
N ALA A 29 32.42 -0.72 5.40
CA ALA A 29 32.24 0.42 4.50
C ALA A 29 31.16 1.39 4.98
N SER A 30 30.01 0.86 5.45
CA SER A 30 28.85 1.67 5.87
C SER A 30 28.99 2.27 7.28
N SER A 31 29.71 1.60 8.18
CA SER A 31 29.92 2.07 9.57
C SER A 31 31.18 2.92 9.75
N GLY A 32 32.15 2.83 8.84
CA GLY A 32 33.48 3.43 8.98
C GLY A 32 34.40 2.70 9.97
N LEU A 33 33.98 1.56 10.54
CA LEU A 33 34.77 0.73 11.44
C LEU A 33 35.70 -0.20 10.64
N LEU A 34 36.78 0.32 10.08
CA LEU A 34 37.63 -0.44 9.13
C LEU A 34 38.46 -1.57 9.78
N ASP A 35 38.89 -1.39 11.03
CA ASP A 35 39.81 -2.28 11.75
C ASP A 35 39.10 -3.28 12.69
N VAL A 36 38.12 -4.03 12.18
CA VAL A 36 37.37 -5.04 12.96
C VAL A 36 38.24 -6.25 13.29
N ASN A 37 38.48 -6.52 14.58
CA ASN A 37 39.24 -7.68 15.06
C ASN A 37 38.38 -8.97 15.14
N ALA A 38 38.97 -10.09 15.59
CA ALA A 38 38.28 -11.38 15.63
C ALA A 38 37.08 -11.43 16.60
N ASP A 39 37.21 -10.78 17.78
CA ASP A 39 36.14 -10.72 18.77
C ASP A 39 35.01 -9.81 18.28
N GLU A 40 35.35 -8.68 17.69
CA GLU A 40 34.40 -7.73 17.09
C GLU A 40 33.66 -8.33 15.88
N ASN A 41 34.34 -9.11 15.04
CA ASN A 41 33.70 -9.86 13.95
C ASN A 41 32.71 -10.90 14.50
N SER A 42 33.06 -11.55 15.61
CA SER A 42 32.15 -12.48 16.29
C SER A 42 30.91 -11.76 16.83
N ILE A 43 31.07 -10.55 17.39
CA ILE A 43 29.95 -9.69 17.79
C ILE A 43 29.09 -9.31 16.59
N PHE A 44 29.69 -8.84 15.50
CA PHE A 44 28.98 -8.49 14.26
C PHE A 44 28.12 -9.66 13.76
N ARG A 45 28.73 -10.82 13.59
CA ARG A 45 28.05 -12.05 13.13
C ARG A 45 26.91 -12.43 14.06
N SER A 46 27.18 -12.57 15.36
CA SER A 46 26.16 -12.98 16.34
C SER A 46 25.01 -11.99 16.42
N THR A 47 25.28 -10.68 16.28
CA THR A 47 24.25 -9.63 16.26
C THR A 47 23.33 -9.79 15.07
N LEU A 48 23.88 -9.95 13.87
CA LEU A 48 23.12 -10.07 12.64
C LEU A 48 22.28 -11.35 12.62
N GLU A 49 22.91 -12.48 12.92
CA GLU A 49 22.25 -13.79 13.00
C GLU A 49 21.11 -13.79 14.04
N ALA A 50 21.33 -13.20 15.23
CA ALA A 50 20.30 -13.11 16.27
C ALA A 50 19.17 -12.13 15.92
N LEU A 51 19.49 -10.99 15.30
CA LEU A 51 18.50 -10.01 14.85
C LEU A 51 17.55 -10.64 13.84
N ILE A 52 18.06 -11.22 12.76
CA ILE A 52 17.24 -11.84 11.69
C ILE A 52 16.32 -12.92 12.26
N TRP A 53 16.86 -13.81 13.10
CA TRP A 53 16.06 -14.89 13.67
C TRP A 53 14.95 -14.39 14.61
N SER A 54 15.25 -13.41 15.46
CA SER A 54 14.36 -12.93 16.54
C SER A 54 13.47 -11.73 16.18
N TYR A 55 13.69 -11.09 15.03
CA TYR A 55 12.90 -9.92 14.58
C TYR A 55 11.38 -10.17 14.65
N PRO A 56 10.84 -11.26 14.08
CA PRO A 56 9.38 -11.47 14.09
C PRO A 56 8.83 -11.72 15.50
N LEU A 57 9.57 -12.43 16.35
CA LEU A 57 9.19 -12.65 17.75
C LEU A 57 9.11 -11.31 18.52
N ASN A 58 10.09 -10.42 18.31
CA ASN A 58 10.08 -9.09 18.89
C ASN A 58 8.89 -8.26 18.40
N GLN A 59 8.59 -8.30 17.09
CA GLN A 59 7.45 -7.57 16.53
C GLN A 59 6.12 -8.03 17.13
N THR A 60 5.88 -9.34 17.19
CA THR A 60 4.67 -9.89 17.83
C THR A 60 4.55 -9.39 19.28
N PHE A 61 5.63 -9.48 20.06
CA PHE A 61 5.63 -9.02 21.45
C PHE A 61 5.32 -7.52 21.59
N ARG A 62 5.90 -6.69 20.72
CA ARG A 62 5.64 -5.25 20.70
C ARG A 62 4.19 -4.95 20.31
N LEU A 63 3.70 -5.52 19.21
CA LEU A 63 2.35 -5.28 18.71
C LEU A 63 1.28 -5.82 19.66
N TYR A 64 1.52 -6.96 20.31
CA TYR A 64 0.68 -7.46 21.41
C TYR A 64 0.54 -6.39 22.50
N ASN A 65 1.66 -5.84 22.98
CA ASN A 65 1.65 -4.83 24.03
C ASN A 65 1.03 -3.50 23.59
N LEU A 66 1.13 -3.13 22.33
CA LEU A 66 0.50 -1.92 21.80
C LEU A 66 -1.02 -2.11 21.64
N ASN A 67 -1.41 -3.08 20.82
CA ASN A 67 -2.79 -3.23 20.34
C ASN A 67 -3.73 -3.67 21.46
N THR A 68 -3.24 -4.41 22.46
CA THR A 68 -4.06 -4.73 23.65
C THR A 68 -4.41 -3.51 24.51
N ARG A 69 -3.74 -2.37 24.28
CA ARG A 69 -3.96 -1.10 24.98
C ARG A 69 -4.61 -0.03 24.11
N THR A 70 -4.49 -0.13 22.78
CA THR A 70 -5.03 0.86 21.84
C THR A 70 -6.23 0.36 21.05
N GLN A 71 -6.41 -0.95 20.87
CA GLN A 71 -7.50 -1.53 20.08
C GLN A 71 -8.47 -2.29 20.99
N ALA A 72 -8.21 -3.57 21.24
CA ALA A 72 -9.03 -4.43 22.08
C ALA A 72 -8.12 -5.23 23.05
N PRO A 73 -8.56 -5.48 24.29
CA PRO A 73 -7.77 -6.29 25.23
C PRO A 73 -7.52 -7.70 24.69
N ALA A 74 -6.53 -8.40 25.26
CA ALA A 74 -6.30 -9.81 24.93
C ALA A 74 -7.58 -10.64 25.15
N ASN A 75 -7.77 -11.66 24.33
CA ASN A 75 -8.98 -12.49 24.29
C ASN A 75 -10.25 -11.68 23.99
N SER A 76 -10.14 -10.67 23.11
CA SER A 76 -11.28 -9.93 22.55
C SER A 76 -11.03 -9.57 21.09
N LEU A 77 -12.11 -9.57 20.29
CA LEU A 77 -12.05 -9.22 18.86
C LEU A 77 -12.12 -7.70 18.66
N PHE A 78 -11.17 -7.14 17.92
CA PHE A 78 -11.27 -5.78 17.40
C PHE A 78 -11.98 -5.80 16.05
N LYS A 79 -13.09 -5.08 15.92
CA LYS A 79 -14.02 -5.12 14.77
C LYS A 79 -14.17 -3.72 14.16
N PRO A 80 -13.11 -3.17 13.52
CA PRO A 80 -13.18 -1.87 12.89
C PRO A 80 -14.30 -1.82 11.84
N SER A 81 -15.02 -0.71 11.79
CA SER A 81 -16.14 -0.51 10.85
C SER A 81 -15.71 0.11 9.52
N PHE A 82 -14.42 0.36 9.35
CA PHE A 82 -13.83 1.07 8.21
C PHE A 82 -12.85 0.18 7.45
N ALA A 83 -12.78 0.40 6.14
CA ALA A 83 -11.72 -0.16 5.30
C ALA A 83 -10.42 0.64 5.48
N ALA A 84 -9.31 0.08 5.03
CA ALA A 84 -8.08 0.84 4.95
C ALA A 84 -8.19 1.97 3.91
N SER A 85 -7.59 3.11 4.23
CA SER A 85 -7.49 4.30 3.39
C SER A 85 -6.16 4.99 3.66
N TRP A 86 -5.79 5.93 2.80
CA TRP A 86 -4.57 6.73 2.96
C TRP A 86 -4.57 7.60 4.22
N LEU A 87 -5.72 7.89 4.83
CA LEU A 87 -5.82 8.66 6.08
C LEU A 87 -5.54 7.81 7.35
N ASN A 88 -5.51 6.48 7.26
CA ASN A 88 -5.43 5.61 8.44
C ASN A 88 -4.09 5.77 9.19
N GLU A 89 -4.15 6.23 10.45
CA GLU A 89 -2.98 6.27 11.34
C GLU A 89 -2.42 4.87 11.56
N SER A 90 -1.10 4.71 11.39
CA SER A 90 -0.40 3.46 11.64
C SER A 90 -1.08 2.27 10.95
N SER A 91 -1.55 2.49 9.72
CA SER A 91 -2.17 1.43 8.93
C SER A 91 -1.25 0.22 8.91
N SER A 92 -1.88 -0.97 8.89
CA SER A 92 -1.13 -2.15 8.50
C SER A 92 -0.45 -1.83 7.16
N PRO A 93 0.80 -2.24 7.04
CA PRO A 93 1.57 -2.07 5.83
C PRO A 93 0.96 -2.71 4.59
N ALA A 94 1.12 -2.08 3.42
CA ALA A 94 0.46 -2.49 2.17
C ALA A 94 -1.02 -2.91 2.41
N PRO A 95 -1.84 -2.04 3.02
CA PRO A 95 -3.14 -2.46 3.51
C PRO A 95 -4.07 -2.85 2.36
N ASN A 96 -4.96 -3.80 2.60
CA ASN A 96 -5.97 -4.23 1.64
C ASN A 96 -7.23 -3.38 1.79
N ALA A 97 -7.56 -2.62 0.75
CA ALA A 97 -8.77 -1.79 0.70
C ALA A 97 -10.01 -2.56 0.20
N SER A 98 -9.93 -3.89 0.01
CA SER A 98 -11.04 -4.76 -0.44
C SER A 98 -11.73 -5.48 0.72
N VAL A 99 -11.25 -5.31 1.94
CA VAL A 99 -11.67 -6.12 3.08
C VAL A 99 -11.95 -5.27 4.31
N LEU A 100 -12.81 -5.78 5.17
CA LEU A 100 -12.81 -5.39 6.57
C LEU A 100 -11.89 -6.30 7.35
N TYR A 101 -10.98 -5.68 8.11
CA TYR A 101 -10.08 -6.40 9.01
C TYR A 101 -10.78 -6.70 10.34
N MET A 102 -10.46 -7.84 10.95
CA MET A 102 -10.83 -8.14 12.33
C MET A 102 -9.66 -8.83 13.05
N PRO A 103 -8.73 -8.06 13.64
CA PRO A 103 -7.63 -8.64 14.39
C PRO A 103 -8.04 -9.00 15.82
N ALA A 104 -7.32 -9.94 16.42
CA ALA A 104 -7.40 -10.21 17.86
C ALA A 104 -6.08 -10.76 18.39
N TRP A 105 -5.75 -10.42 19.63
CA TRP A 105 -4.64 -11.03 20.35
C TRP A 105 -5.18 -12.07 21.32
N ILE A 106 -4.63 -13.28 21.26
CA ILE A 106 -5.06 -14.39 22.11
C ILE A 106 -3.94 -14.69 23.11
N ASP A 107 -4.30 -14.74 24.39
CA ASP A 107 -3.41 -15.10 25.49
C ASP A 107 -3.88 -16.45 26.05
N LEU A 108 -3.12 -17.50 25.73
CA LEU A 108 -3.36 -18.90 26.06
C LEU A 108 -2.51 -19.38 27.24
N ARG A 109 -1.96 -18.45 28.03
CA ARG A 109 -1.19 -18.82 29.23
C ARG A 109 -2.09 -19.40 30.29
N LYS A 110 -1.58 -20.42 30.98
CA LYS A 110 -2.24 -20.93 32.17
C LYS A 110 -2.38 -19.84 33.23
N VAL A 111 -3.61 -19.63 33.68
CA VAL A 111 -3.94 -18.71 34.78
C VAL A 111 -3.86 -19.47 36.10
N ASP A 112 -4.51 -20.64 36.18
CA ASP A 112 -4.50 -21.55 37.32
C ASP A 112 -4.84 -23.00 36.90
N GLU A 113 -5.03 -23.93 37.83
CA GLU A 113 -5.35 -25.34 37.54
C GLU A 113 -6.76 -25.57 36.94
N ALA A 114 -7.67 -24.60 37.04
CA ALA A 114 -9.00 -24.67 36.46
C ALA A 114 -9.08 -23.93 35.10
N ASP A 115 -8.17 -22.98 34.87
CA ASP A 115 -8.10 -22.15 33.67
C ASP A 115 -6.70 -22.20 33.05
N HIS A 116 -6.55 -23.01 32.01
CA HIS A 116 -5.30 -23.15 31.27
C HIS A 116 -5.22 -22.14 30.10
N GLY A 117 -6.05 -21.09 30.11
CA GLY A 117 -6.03 -20.00 29.13
C GLY A 117 -6.75 -20.31 27.82
N GLU A 118 -7.35 -21.50 27.67
CA GLU A 118 -7.96 -21.90 26.40
C GLU A 118 -9.17 -21.02 26.02
N GLN A 119 -9.35 -20.78 24.72
CA GLN A 119 -10.43 -19.94 24.20
C GLN A 119 -11.32 -20.72 23.23
N VAL A 120 -12.63 -20.45 23.25
CA VAL A 120 -13.60 -20.95 22.27
C VAL A 120 -13.92 -19.83 21.30
N LEU A 121 -13.41 -19.96 20.06
CA LEU A 121 -13.65 -19.03 18.96
C LEU A 121 -14.91 -19.47 18.20
N GLN A 122 -15.87 -18.56 18.09
CA GLN A 122 -17.06 -18.74 17.27
C GLN A 122 -16.90 -18.06 15.91
N LEU A 123 -17.15 -18.81 14.85
CA LEU A 123 -17.36 -18.33 13.49
C LEU A 123 -18.87 -18.25 13.22
N PRO A 124 -19.36 -17.19 12.56
CA PRO A 124 -20.79 -17.01 12.30
C PRO A 124 -21.32 -18.06 11.33
N LYS A 125 -22.65 -18.24 11.34
CA LYS A 125 -23.38 -18.80 10.20
C LYS A 125 -23.06 -17.99 8.94
N ASN A 126 -22.88 -18.64 7.80
CA ASN A 126 -22.52 -18.02 6.53
C ASN A 126 -23.42 -18.50 5.38
N PRO A 127 -24.75 -18.25 5.44
CA PRO A 127 -25.70 -18.76 4.45
C PRO A 127 -25.54 -18.15 3.05
N ASP A 128 -24.91 -16.97 2.97
CA ASP A 128 -24.66 -16.23 1.73
C ASP A 128 -23.27 -16.52 1.14
N ASP A 129 -22.56 -17.54 1.66
CA ASP A 129 -21.23 -17.96 1.20
C ASP A 129 -20.20 -16.82 1.13
N ALA A 130 -20.30 -15.82 2.01
CA ALA A 130 -19.37 -14.70 2.06
C ALA A 130 -17.92 -15.18 2.25
N TYR A 131 -17.00 -14.68 1.42
CA TYR A 131 -15.60 -15.05 1.54
C TYR A 131 -14.95 -14.34 2.73
N TYR A 132 -14.25 -15.11 3.56
CA TYR A 132 -13.36 -14.58 4.57
C TYR A 132 -12.23 -15.56 4.85
N ILE A 133 -11.13 -15.03 5.37
CA ILE A 133 -10.05 -15.82 5.96
C ILE A 133 -9.73 -15.26 7.33
N LEU A 134 -9.72 -16.14 8.33
CA LEU A 134 -9.21 -15.91 9.67
C LEU A 134 -7.98 -16.79 9.87
N ALA A 135 -6.80 -16.18 9.77
CA ALA A 135 -5.54 -16.83 10.05
C ALA A 135 -5.20 -16.67 11.54
N VAL A 136 -4.77 -17.76 12.18
CA VAL A 136 -4.22 -17.78 13.54
C VAL A 136 -2.72 -17.98 13.44
N LEU A 137 -1.96 -17.04 13.96
CA LEU A 137 -0.50 -17.04 13.92
C LEU A 137 0.08 -17.30 15.32
N ASP A 138 1.18 -18.04 15.36
CA ASP A 138 1.99 -18.18 16.57
C ASP A 138 2.83 -16.92 16.85
N ALA A 139 3.55 -16.91 17.97
CA ALA A 139 4.36 -15.75 18.36
C ALA A 139 5.54 -15.45 17.43
N TYR A 140 5.92 -16.40 16.58
CA TYR A 140 6.99 -16.30 15.58
C TYR A 140 6.45 -15.99 14.18
N ILE A 141 5.18 -15.54 14.08
CA ILE A 141 4.45 -15.16 12.86
C ILE A 141 4.20 -16.30 11.86
N ASN A 142 4.31 -17.56 12.28
CA ASN A 142 3.88 -18.68 11.46
C ASN A 142 2.36 -18.83 11.55
N THR A 143 1.70 -19.02 10.42
CA THR A 143 0.29 -19.41 10.36
C THR A 143 0.14 -20.83 10.88
N VAL A 144 -0.55 -21.01 11.99
CA VAL A 144 -0.86 -22.32 12.59
C VAL A 144 -2.31 -22.72 12.39
N GLY A 145 -3.19 -21.77 12.08
CA GLY A 145 -4.58 -22.02 11.72
C GLY A 145 -5.04 -21.16 10.56
N SER A 146 -5.87 -21.72 9.69
CA SER A 146 -6.51 -21.02 8.60
C SER A 146 -7.99 -21.43 8.54
N LEU A 147 -8.86 -20.47 8.85
CA LEU A 147 -10.30 -20.69 9.05
C LEU A 147 -11.10 -19.84 8.08
N GLY A 148 -11.97 -20.49 7.30
CA GLY A 148 -12.84 -19.84 6.34
C GLY A 148 -13.47 -20.85 5.39
N PRO A 149 -14.22 -20.40 4.36
CA PRO A 149 -14.92 -21.29 3.43
C PRO A 149 -14.04 -22.34 2.74
N ARG A 150 -12.72 -22.14 2.67
CA ARG A 150 -11.75 -23.12 2.14
C ARG A 150 -11.57 -24.35 3.03
N THR A 151 -11.40 -24.15 4.33
CA THR A 151 -10.99 -25.20 5.28
C THR A 151 -12.15 -25.73 6.12
N ILE A 152 -13.28 -25.06 6.04
CA ILE A 152 -14.46 -25.33 6.84
C ILE A 152 -15.57 -25.95 5.96
N PRO A 153 -16.16 -27.10 6.32
CA PRO A 153 -17.14 -27.79 5.48
C PRO A 153 -18.37 -26.94 5.15
N LYS A 154 -18.79 -26.95 3.87
CA LYS A 154 -19.97 -26.21 3.36
C LYS A 154 -21.31 -26.55 4.03
N GLY A 155 -21.45 -27.73 4.64
CA GLY A 155 -22.66 -28.08 5.42
C GLY A 155 -22.76 -27.39 6.78
N GLY A 156 -21.70 -26.70 7.22
CA GLY A 156 -21.66 -25.91 8.44
C GLY A 156 -21.93 -24.41 8.23
N SER A 157 -22.48 -24.01 7.08
CA SER A 157 -22.89 -22.62 6.80
C SER A 157 -24.18 -22.22 7.53
N GLU A 158 -25.03 -23.19 7.92
CA GLU A 158 -26.31 -22.96 8.61
C GLU A 158 -26.19 -22.83 10.14
N PHE A 159 -25.05 -23.23 10.73
CA PHE A 159 -24.81 -23.19 12.17
C PHE A 159 -23.47 -22.50 12.48
N PRO A 160 -23.36 -21.75 13.59
CA PRO A 160 -22.07 -21.24 14.01
C PRO A 160 -21.10 -22.39 14.27
N GLN A 161 -19.84 -22.19 13.92
CA GLN A 161 -18.80 -23.15 14.25
C GLN A 161 -17.99 -22.65 15.43
N GLN A 162 -17.74 -23.55 16.38
CA GLN A 162 -17.05 -23.22 17.62
C GLN A 162 -15.78 -24.05 17.69
N ILE A 163 -14.64 -23.39 17.71
CA ILE A 163 -13.31 -23.99 17.62
C ILE A 163 -12.58 -23.72 18.93
N LEU A 164 -12.00 -24.76 19.52
CA LEU A 164 -11.21 -24.65 20.73
C LEU A 164 -9.76 -24.32 20.37
N LEU A 165 -9.29 -23.14 20.78
CA LEU A 165 -7.90 -22.70 20.71
C LEU A 165 -7.17 -23.16 21.96
N VAL A 166 -6.08 -23.93 21.79
CA VAL A 166 -5.32 -24.50 22.91
C VAL A 166 -3.84 -24.11 22.81
N GLY A 167 -3.28 -23.61 23.92
CA GLY A 167 -1.86 -23.28 24.05
C GLY A 167 -1.05 -24.40 24.70
N PRO A 168 0.27 -24.24 24.85
CA PRO A 168 1.19 -25.29 25.33
C PRO A 168 0.87 -25.86 26.71
N ASP A 169 0.31 -25.05 27.61
CA ASP A 169 -0.06 -25.48 28.97
C ASP A 169 -1.43 -26.18 29.03
N SER A 170 -2.19 -26.21 27.93
CA SER A 170 -3.49 -26.85 27.90
C SER A 170 -3.37 -28.37 28.07
N THR A 171 -4.35 -28.94 28.77
CA THR A 171 -4.46 -30.41 28.85
C THR A 171 -4.80 -31.09 27.53
N TYR A 172 -5.13 -30.34 26.48
CA TYR A 172 -5.44 -30.86 25.14
C TYR A 172 -4.28 -30.73 24.14
N TYR A 173 -3.24 -29.96 24.47
CA TYR A 173 -2.08 -29.73 23.59
C TYR A 173 -1.14 -30.94 23.49
N GLY A 174 -0.52 -31.13 22.32
CA GLY A 174 0.45 -32.19 22.04
C GLY A 174 -0.15 -33.59 22.00
N LYS A 175 -1.47 -33.71 22.12
CA LYS A 175 -2.21 -34.98 22.07
C LYS A 175 -2.83 -35.13 20.70
N SER A 176 -3.03 -36.37 20.26
CA SER A 176 -3.76 -36.67 19.03
C SER A 176 -5.28 -36.38 19.11
N ILE A 177 -5.66 -35.31 19.82
CA ILE A 177 -7.03 -34.87 20.07
C ILE A 177 -7.37 -33.82 19.02
N GLN A 178 -8.28 -34.17 18.11
CA GLN A 178 -8.75 -33.27 17.05
C GLN A 178 -10.12 -32.63 17.36
N GLU A 179 -10.86 -33.20 18.33
CA GLU A 179 -12.17 -32.72 18.74
C GLU A 179 -12.38 -33.03 20.22
N VAL A 180 -13.05 -32.13 20.94
CA VAL A 180 -13.53 -32.36 22.31
C VAL A 180 -15.03 -32.10 22.39
N THR A 181 -15.72 -32.84 23.26
CA THR A 181 -17.14 -32.58 23.53
C THR A 181 -17.30 -31.94 24.90
N ILE A 182 -17.85 -30.72 24.94
CA ILE A 182 -18.07 -29.93 26.16
C ILE A 182 -19.50 -29.41 26.13
N GLN A 183 -20.25 -29.63 27.22
CA GLN A 183 -21.67 -29.26 27.31
C GLN A 183 -22.52 -29.79 26.14
N GLY A 184 -22.16 -30.94 25.57
CA GLY A 184 -22.83 -31.54 24.41
C GLY A 184 -22.42 -30.96 23.05
N THR A 185 -21.63 -29.88 23.03
CA THR A 185 -21.08 -29.28 21.80
C THR A 185 -19.74 -29.90 21.44
N LYS A 186 -19.58 -30.26 20.17
CA LYS A 186 -18.32 -30.72 19.59
C LYS A 186 -17.48 -29.52 19.16
N LEU A 187 -16.28 -29.40 19.71
CA LEU A 187 -15.33 -28.34 19.41
C LEU A 187 -14.13 -28.96 18.72
N PRO A 188 -13.91 -28.70 17.42
CA PRO A 188 -12.65 -28.97 16.77
C PRO A 188 -11.52 -28.25 17.50
N VAL A 189 -10.39 -28.92 17.70
CA VAL A 189 -9.22 -28.37 18.39
C VAL A 189 -8.28 -27.76 17.36
N LEU A 190 -7.86 -26.52 17.59
CA LEU A 190 -6.74 -25.88 16.91
C LEU A 190 -5.62 -25.67 17.91
N GLN A 191 -4.46 -26.27 17.64
CA GLN A 191 -3.28 -26.14 18.49
C GLN A 191 -2.49 -24.90 18.10
N VAL A 192 -2.13 -24.11 19.10
CA VAL A 192 -1.21 -22.98 18.98
C VAL A 192 0.02 -23.30 19.82
N ASP A 193 1.17 -23.37 19.17
CA ASP A 193 2.41 -23.87 19.78
C ASP A 193 3.10 -22.86 20.69
N THR A 194 2.55 -21.64 20.80
CA THR A 194 3.03 -20.57 21.66
C THR A 194 1.92 -20.06 22.57
N SER A 195 2.31 -19.47 23.70
CA SER A 195 1.38 -18.90 24.70
C SER A 195 0.56 -17.73 24.17
N LEU A 196 1.12 -16.91 23.28
CA LEU A 196 0.42 -15.86 22.57
C LEU A 196 0.11 -16.30 21.14
N ALA A 197 -1.05 -15.88 20.65
CA ALA A 197 -1.43 -16.00 19.26
C ALA A 197 -1.93 -14.67 18.71
N TRP A 198 -1.81 -14.48 17.41
CA TRP A 198 -2.38 -13.35 16.69
C TRP A 198 -3.40 -13.85 15.66
N ILE A 199 -4.65 -13.41 15.81
CA ILE A 199 -5.66 -13.60 14.77
C ILE A 199 -5.57 -12.43 13.79
N THR A 200 -5.41 -12.75 12.50
CA THR A 200 -5.62 -11.82 11.40
C THR A 200 -6.80 -12.30 10.56
N ALA A 201 -7.92 -11.57 10.62
CA ALA A 201 -9.07 -11.85 9.77
C ALA A 201 -9.26 -10.78 8.70
N ARG A 202 -9.61 -11.23 7.50
CA ARG A 202 -9.90 -10.41 6.31
C ARG A 202 -11.22 -10.91 5.74
N ILE A 203 -12.24 -10.06 5.76
CA ILE A 203 -13.58 -10.37 5.29
C ILE A 203 -13.84 -9.57 4.03
N ASP A 204 -14.14 -10.25 2.92
CA ASP A 204 -14.41 -9.62 1.63
C ASP A 204 -15.64 -8.70 1.69
N THR A 205 -15.56 -7.59 0.95
CA THR A 205 -16.65 -6.65 0.79
C THR A 205 -16.37 -5.68 -0.36
N ASN A 206 -17.43 -5.25 -1.06
CA ASN A 206 -17.31 -4.10 -1.94
C ASN A 206 -17.20 -2.81 -1.10
N THR A 207 -15.98 -2.37 -0.85
CA THR A 207 -15.70 -1.16 -0.05
C THR A 207 -16.12 0.14 -0.72
N LEU A 208 -16.47 0.08 -2.01
CA LEU A 208 -17.02 1.18 -2.79
C LEU A 208 -18.56 1.21 -2.78
N ASP A 209 -19.20 0.28 -2.05
CA ASP A 209 -20.65 0.20 -1.87
C ASP A 209 -21.04 0.21 -0.37
N ALA A 210 -21.82 1.21 0.02
CA ALA A 210 -22.16 1.43 1.43
C ALA A 210 -23.07 0.34 2.03
N ASP A 211 -23.92 -0.27 1.20
CA ASP A 211 -24.85 -1.32 1.62
C ASP A 211 -24.09 -2.63 1.81
N ALA A 212 -23.21 -3.01 0.88
CA ALA A 212 -22.30 -4.14 1.03
C ALA A 212 -21.45 -4.01 2.30
N MET A 213 -20.84 -2.85 2.52
CA MET A 213 -20.08 -2.57 3.76
C MET A 213 -20.94 -2.71 5.02
N THR A 214 -22.21 -2.31 4.96
CA THR A 214 -23.14 -2.45 6.10
C THR A 214 -23.51 -3.91 6.36
N ALA A 215 -23.76 -4.69 5.31
CA ALA A 215 -24.01 -6.12 5.39
C ALA A 215 -22.79 -6.87 5.96
N THR A 216 -21.58 -6.59 5.47
CA THR A 216 -20.34 -7.20 5.99
C THR A 216 -20.13 -6.86 7.47
N ARG A 217 -20.38 -5.61 7.91
CA ARG A 217 -20.33 -5.25 9.35
C ARG A 217 -21.35 -6.05 10.17
N ALA A 218 -22.57 -6.24 9.65
CA ALA A 218 -23.58 -7.03 10.35
C ALA A 218 -23.14 -8.50 10.49
N PHE A 219 -22.59 -9.09 9.42
CA PHE A 219 -22.01 -10.43 9.42
C PHE A 219 -20.86 -10.55 10.43
N ILE A 220 -19.96 -9.57 10.50
CA ILE A 220 -18.84 -9.57 11.46
C ILE A 220 -19.33 -9.44 12.91
N ASN A 221 -20.27 -8.53 13.15
CA ASN A 221 -20.67 -8.13 14.51
C ASN A 221 -21.64 -9.11 15.16
N GLY A 222 -22.58 -9.66 14.39
CA GLY A 222 -23.74 -10.37 14.91
C GLY A 222 -24.65 -9.46 15.74
N THR A 223 -25.63 -10.05 16.41
CA THR A 223 -26.57 -9.36 17.29
C THR A 223 -26.75 -10.10 18.61
N LYS A 224 -27.22 -9.39 19.63
CA LYS A 224 -27.48 -9.98 20.96
C LYS A 224 -28.65 -10.98 20.94
N ASP A 225 -29.62 -10.77 20.05
CA ASP A 225 -30.87 -11.54 20.01
C ASP A 225 -30.77 -12.82 19.15
N ASP A 226 -29.70 -12.95 18.35
CA ASP A 226 -29.39 -14.15 17.56
C ASP A 226 -28.08 -14.79 18.04
N LEU A 227 -28.19 -15.69 19.02
CA LEU A 227 -27.06 -16.47 19.53
C LEU A 227 -26.44 -17.32 18.41
N GLY A 228 -25.13 -17.23 18.24
CA GLY A 228 -24.44 -17.84 17.11
C GLY A 228 -24.19 -16.90 15.92
N SER A 229 -24.73 -15.68 15.94
CA SER A 229 -24.40 -14.67 14.93
C SER A 229 -23.10 -13.93 15.26
N GLY A 230 -22.41 -13.50 14.21
CA GLY A 230 -21.13 -12.82 14.32
C GLY A 230 -19.98 -13.70 14.79
N PHE A 231 -18.76 -13.19 14.56
CA PHE A 231 -17.57 -13.76 15.19
C PHE A 231 -17.58 -13.43 16.67
N GLN A 232 -17.44 -14.41 17.55
CA GLN A 232 -17.44 -14.19 19.01
C GLN A 232 -16.33 -15.02 19.67
N LEU A 233 -15.99 -14.68 20.92
CA LEU A 233 -14.93 -15.36 21.66
C LEU A 233 -15.32 -15.46 23.13
N THR A 234 -14.96 -16.56 23.78
CA THR A 234 -15.09 -16.74 25.24
C THR A 234 -13.99 -17.66 25.77
N SER A 235 -13.72 -17.62 27.07
CA SER A 235 -12.83 -18.59 27.69
C SER A 235 -13.47 -19.99 27.70
N LEU A 236 -12.65 -21.05 27.64
CA LEU A 236 -13.12 -22.42 27.80
C LEU A 236 -13.72 -22.65 29.18
N LYS A 237 -13.19 -21.97 30.21
CA LYS A 237 -13.72 -22.01 31.58
C LYS A 237 -15.18 -21.58 31.61
N ASP A 238 -15.50 -20.41 31.05
CA ASP A 238 -16.87 -19.90 31.01
C ASP A 238 -17.77 -20.76 30.12
N PHE A 239 -17.21 -21.29 29.02
CA PHE A 239 -17.94 -22.19 28.13
C PHE A 239 -18.28 -23.54 28.80
N LYS A 240 -17.41 -24.08 29.66
CA LYS A 240 -17.69 -25.28 30.45
C LYS A 240 -18.86 -25.09 31.41
N GLU A 241 -19.10 -23.87 31.89
CA GLU A 241 -20.22 -23.56 32.78
C GLU A 241 -21.52 -23.29 32.00
N THR A 242 -21.44 -22.60 30.88
CA THR A 242 -22.61 -22.05 30.16
C THR A 242 -23.01 -22.82 28.91
N GLY A 243 -22.05 -23.47 28.24
CA GLY A 243 -22.23 -24.09 26.92
C GLY A 243 -22.45 -23.10 25.77
N VAL A 244 -22.24 -21.80 26.00
CA VAL A 244 -22.58 -20.73 25.05
C VAL A 244 -21.41 -19.79 24.87
N VAL A 245 -21.19 -19.33 23.64
CA VAL A 245 -20.33 -18.18 23.36
C VAL A 245 -21.19 -16.91 23.37
N PRO A 246 -21.06 -16.02 24.36
CA PRO A 246 -21.93 -14.86 24.50
C PRO A 246 -21.63 -13.79 23.44
N TYR A 247 -22.66 -13.02 23.09
CA TYR A 247 -22.50 -11.83 22.26
C TYR A 247 -21.65 -10.78 22.99
N SER A 248 -20.61 -10.29 22.31
CA SER A 248 -19.83 -9.13 22.73
C SER A 248 -20.12 -7.93 21.83
N LYS A 249 -20.38 -6.77 22.45
CA LYS A 249 -20.53 -5.52 21.71
C LYS A 249 -19.24 -5.21 20.95
N PRO A 250 -19.29 -4.85 19.66
CA PRO A 250 -18.08 -4.63 18.87
C PRO A 250 -17.24 -3.46 19.40
N ILE A 251 -15.94 -3.70 19.52
CA ILE A 251 -14.92 -2.67 19.73
C ILE A 251 -14.42 -2.27 18.35
N SER A 252 -14.86 -1.11 17.83
CA SER A 252 -14.62 -0.71 16.43
C SER A 252 -13.69 0.48 16.27
N GLN A 253 -13.22 1.06 17.37
CA GLN A 253 -12.44 2.30 17.35
C GLN A 253 -11.20 2.12 18.22
N SER A 254 -10.05 2.53 17.68
CA SER A 254 -8.82 2.63 18.44
C SER A 254 -8.91 3.79 19.45
N SER A 255 -8.23 3.64 20.58
CA SER A 255 -8.06 4.66 21.61
C SER A 255 -6.58 5.10 21.67
N PRO A 256 -6.29 6.42 21.63
CA PRO A 256 -4.91 6.91 21.71
C PRO A 256 -4.22 6.47 23.00
N ASN A 257 -2.97 5.98 22.90
CA ASN A 257 -2.13 5.66 24.04
C ASN A 257 -0.66 5.99 23.76
N GLN A 258 -0.29 7.26 23.90
CA GLN A 258 1.05 7.75 23.55
C GLN A 258 2.19 7.04 24.31
N ALA A 259 1.95 6.61 25.55
CA ALA A 259 2.96 5.89 26.33
C ALA A 259 3.23 4.50 25.72
N ALA A 260 2.17 3.77 25.35
CA ALA A 260 2.29 2.49 24.67
C ALA A 260 2.92 2.66 23.28
N SER A 261 2.45 3.63 22.48
CA SER A 261 3.01 3.93 21.14
C SER A 261 4.51 4.26 21.21
N ARG A 262 4.97 5.10 22.14
CA ARG A 262 6.41 5.39 22.30
C ARG A 262 7.26 4.18 22.71
N THR A 263 6.66 3.22 23.40
CA THR A 263 7.39 2.07 23.93
C THR A 263 7.45 0.91 22.95
N TRP A 264 6.34 0.69 22.25
CA TRP A 264 6.08 -0.52 21.47
C TRP A 264 5.78 -0.26 19.99
N GLY A 265 5.38 0.97 19.63
CA GLY A 265 5.01 1.36 18.26
C GLY A 265 6.14 1.16 17.26
N GLU A 266 7.36 1.59 17.62
CA GLU A 266 8.54 1.50 16.75
C GLU A 266 9.60 0.51 17.24
N ILE A 267 10.39 -0.02 16.29
CA ILE A 267 11.48 -0.93 16.62
C ILE A 267 12.52 -0.19 17.45
N PRO A 268 13.03 -0.79 18.55
CA PRO A 268 14.04 -0.12 19.34
C PRO A 268 15.27 0.24 18.49
N THR A 269 15.63 1.51 18.42
CA THR A 269 16.85 1.95 17.70
C THR A 269 18.15 1.49 18.37
N HIS A 270 18.07 0.97 19.60
CA HIS A 270 19.23 0.54 20.39
C HIS A 270 19.22 -0.98 20.57
N ALA A 271 20.35 -1.63 20.24
CA ALA A 271 20.51 -3.08 20.26
C ALA A 271 20.16 -3.71 21.62
N VAL A 272 20.67 -3.14 22.72
CA VAL A 272 20.40 -3.63 24.09
C VAL A 272 18.92 -3.62 24.41
N LYS A 273 18.18 -2.58 23.97
CA LYS A 273 16.73 -2.48 24.22
C LYS A 273 15.98 -3.52 23.39
N PHE A 274 16.37 -3.70 22.12
CA PHE A 274 15.82 -4.74 21.26
C PHE A 274 15.98 -6.13 21.86
N PHE A 275 17.20 -6.54 22.22
CA PHE A 275 17.44 -7.89 22.75
C PHE A 275 16.87 -8.12 24.14
N LYS A 276 16.68 -7.08 24.96
CA LYS A 276 15.88 -7.17 26.19
C LYS A 276 14.42 -7.51 25.90
N GLN A 277 13.81 -6.85 24.91
CA GLN A 277 12.45 -7.18 24.49
C GLN A 277 12.36 -8.59 23.88
N VAL A 278 13.37 -9.04 23.13
CA VAL A 278 13.47 -10.44 22.66
C VAL A 278 13.51 -11.41 23.83
N SER A 279 14.27 -11.09 24.88
CA SER A 279 14.34 -11.90 26.10
C SER A 279 12.98 -12.02 26.80
N GLU A 280 12.23 -10.92 26.90
CA GLU A 280 10.87 -10.92 27.46
C GLU A 280 9.92 -11.74 26.59
N ALA A 281 10.04 -11.62 25.26
CA ALA A 281 9.25 -12.37 24.30
C ALA A 281 9.51 -13.89 24.37
N LEU A 282 10.78 -14.30 24.51
CA LEU A 282 11.18 -15.70 24.69
C LEU A 282 10.69 -16.29 26.02
N ALA A 283 10.75 -15.52 27.11
CA ALA A 283 10.23 -15.94 28.39
C ALA A 283 8.70 -16.16 28.33
N LEU A 284 8.01 -15.35 27.52
CA LEU A 284 6.57 -15.43 27.33
C LEU A 284 6.16 -16.55 26.36
N ASN A 285 6.94 -16.74 25.30
CA ASN A 285 6.72 -17.71 24.23
C ASN A 285 8.02 -18.50 24.00
N PRO A 286 8.31 -19.51 24.82
CA PRO A 286 9.47 -20.35 24.62
C PRO A 286 9.44 -21.03 23.25
N VAL A 287 10.60 -21.24 22.64
CA VAL A 287 10.70 -21.95 21.36
C VAL A 287 10.11 -23.37 21.53
N PRO A 288 9.14 -23.81 20.71
CA PRO A 288 8.56 -25.14 20.82
C PRO A 288 9.60 -26.25 20.60
N ALA A 289 9.33 -27.43 21.16
CA ALA A 289 10.02 -28.67 20.81
C ALA A 289 9.23 -29.40 19.71
N GLU A 290 9.91 -30.27 18.97
CA GLU A 290 9.21 -31.16 18.04
C GLU A 290 8.24 -32.09 18.78
N LEU A 291 7.10 -32.37 18.15
CA LEU A 291 6.09 -33.26 18.68
C LEU A 291 6.35 -34.69 18.22
N GLU A 292 6.25 -35.66 19.14
CA GLU A 292 6.22 -37.08 18.81
C GLU A 292 4.81 -37.50 18.36
N THR A 293 4.40 -37.10 17.15
CA THR A 293 3.04 -37.34 16.65
C THR A 293 3.03 -37.92 15.23
N ASN A 294 2.17 -38.91 15.01
CA ASN A 294 1.85 -39.46 13.68
C ASN A 294 0.49 -38.97 13.18
N VAL A 295 0.01 -37.83 13.70
CA VAL A 295 -1.30 -37.29 13.37
C VAL A 295 -1.22 -36.49 12.07
N THR A 296 -2.12 -36.78 11.15
CA THR A 296 -2.49 -35.87 10.05
C THR A 296 -3.54 -34.90 10.59
N PRO A 297 -3.22 -33.61 10.76
CA PRO A 297 -4.17 -32.63 11.24
C PRO A 297 -5.31 -32.42 10.23
N PRO A 298 -6.44 -31.87 10.69
CA PRO A 298 -7.47 -31.39 9.80
C PRO A 298 -6.97 -30.22 8.92
N PRO A 299 -7.58 -29.95 7.75
CA PRO A 299 -7.11 -28.96 6.79
C PRO A 299 -7.00 -27.52 7.31
N TYR A 300 -7.68 -27.19 8.40
CA TYR A 300 -7.61 -25.88 9.04
C TYR A 300 -6.38 -25.68 9.92
N GLN A 301 -5.73 -26.75 10.39
CA GLN A 301 -4.45 -26.66 11.09
C GLN A 301 -3.37 -26.55 10.02
N ILE A 302 -2.50 -25.56 10.13
CA ILE A 302 -1.49 -25.24 9.14
C ILE A 302 -0.11 -25.55 9.70
N TRP A 303 0.76 -26.14 8.89
CA TRP A 303 2.14 -26.49 9.23
C TRP A 303 3.04 -26.50 7.98
N ILE A 304 4.33 -26.78 8.20
CA ILE A 304 5.29 -26.94 7.10
C ILE A 304 4.89 -28.17 6.28
N GLY A 305 4.46 -27.93 5.05
CA GLY A 305 4.05 -28.96 4.11
C GLY A 305 2.58 -28.94 3.75
N ASN A 306 1.73 -28.02 4.26
CA ASN A 306 0.35 -27.89 3.77
C ASN A 306 -0.08 -26.44 3.47
N GLN A 307 0.83 -25.47 3.60
CA GLN A 307 0.61 -24.05 3.34
C GLN A 307 0.32 -23.73 1.87
N ASN A 308 0.81 -24.58 0.96
CA ASN A 308 0.62 -24.46 -0.47
C ASN A 308 0.27 -25.84 -1.04
N SER A 309 -0.86 -25.97 -1.72
CA SER A 309 -1.34 -27.24 -2.28
C SER A 309 -0.37 -27.84 -3.29
N LEU A 310 0.46 -27.01 -3.95
CA LEU A 310 1.50 -27.44 -4.88
C LEU A 310 2.82 -27.81 -4.18
N GLN A 311 2.96 -27.50 -2.88
CA GLN A 311 4.10 -27.87 -2.04
C GLN A 311 3.71 -28.90 -0.97
N ASN A 312 2.55 -29.55 -1.13
CA ASN A 312 2.00 -30.42 -0.10
C ASN A 312 2.90 -31.65 0.10
N SER A 313 3.37 -31.86 1.32
CA SER A 313 4.09 -33.08 1.71
C SER A 313 3.21 -33.90 2.63
N ASP A 314 3.16 -35.23 2.42
CA ASP A 314 2.47 -36.18 3.31
C ASP A 314 3.16 -36.32 4.69
N THR A 315 3.85 -35.28 5.16
CA THR A 315 4.62 -35.26 6.39
C THR A 315 3.72 -35.10 7.61
N PRO A 316 4.03 -35.79 8.73
CA PRO A 316 3.35 -35.56 9.99
C PRO A 316 3.43 -34.10 10.43
N TYR A 317 2.44 -33.68 11.21
CA TYR A 317 2.42 -32.35 11.79
C TYR A 317 3.61 -32.07 12.69
N GLN A 318 4.22 -30.91 12.50
CA GLN A 318 5.15 -30.30 13.43
C GLN A 318 4.77 -28.84 13.64
N PRO A 319 4.95 -28.30 14.87
CA PRO A 319 4.91 -26.87 15.08
C PRO A 319 5.86 -26.18 14.10
N PRO A 320 5.42 -25.17 13.32
CA PRO A 320 6.31 -24.48 12.39
C PRO A 320 7.58 -23.90 13.03
N SER A 321 7.46 -23.47 14.29
CA SER A 321 8.54 -22.88 15.08
C SER A 321 9.34 -23.90 15.90
N ALA A 322 9.00 -25.19 15.84
CA ALA A 322 9.72 -26.21 16.62
C ALA A 322 11.17 -26.36 16.15
N LEU A 323 12.09 -26.46 17.12
CA LEU A 323 13.48 -26.76 16.86
C LEU A 323 13.86 -28.12 17.43
N THR A 324 14.70 -28.86 16.70
CA THR A 324 15.39 -30.03 17.25
C THR A 324 16.33 -29.59 18.38
N PRO A 325 16.71 -30.49 19.31
CA PRO A 325 17.73 -30.20 20.32
C PRO A 325 19.07 -29.72 19.72
N LYS A 326 19.41 -30.21 18.52
CA LYS A 326 20.62 -29.81 17.80
C LYS A 326 20.50 -28.39 17.26
N ASP A 327 19.43 -28.06 16.55
CA ASP A 327 19.26 -26.72 15.96
C ASP A 327 19.19 -25.64 17.03
N ARG A 328 18.54 -25.95 18.16
CA ARG A 328 18.53 -25.10 19.36
C ARG A 328 19.95 -24.88 19.92
N ALA A 329 20.74 -25.93 20.07
CA ALA A 329 22.12 -25.82 20.54
C ALA A 329 22.99 -25.01 19.55
N ASP A 330 22.79 -25.21 18.25
CA ASP A 330 23.51 -24.50 17.19
C ASP A 330 23.16 -23.00 17.21
N LEU A 331 21.90 -22.61 17.38
CA LEU A 331 21.49 -21.21 17.53
C LEU A 331 22.05 -20.59 18.82
N ASN A 332 21.98 -21.30 19.94
CA ASN A 332 22.56 -20.84 21.20
C ASN A 332 24.07 -20.58 21.07
N ALA A 333 24.80 -21.46 20.40
CA ALA A 333 26.23 -21.27 20.15
C ALA A 333 26.50 -20.03 19.27
N ARG A 334 25.65 -19.79 18.27
CA ARG A 334 25.76 -18.61 17.39
C ARG A 334 25.46 -17.30 18.10
N PHE A 335 24.53 -17.30 19.05
CA PHE A 335 24.10 -16.08 19.75
C PHE A 335 24.89 -15.80 21.04
N ALA A 336 25.69 -16.77 21.51
CA ALA A 336 26.42 -16.70 22.76
C ALA A 336 27.32 -15.46 22.89
N THR A 337 27.96 -15.00 21.79
CA THR A 337 28.87 -13.85 21.83
C THR A 337 28.20 -12.57 22.32
N ILE A 338 26.94 -12.35 21.96
CA ILE A 338 26.16 -11.18 22.40
C ILE A 338 25.39 -11.44 23.70
N GLY A 339 25.52 -12.64 24.27
CA GLY A 339 24.85 -13.04 25.51
C GLY A 339 23.36 -13.34 25.36
N LEU A 340 22.89 -13.70 24.16
CA LEU A 340 21.53 -14.21 23.95
C LEU A 340 21.53 -15.74 23.98
N ASN A 341 20.64 -16.30 24.79
CA ASN A 341 20.36 -17.73 24.87
C ASN A 341 18.84 -17.95 24.83
N LEU A 342 18.39 -18.97 24.08
CA LEU A 342 16.98 -19.21 23.81
C LEU A 342 16.18 -19.66 25.05
N GLU A 343 16.85 -20.17 26.09
CA GLU A 343 16.22 -20.65 27.33
C GLU A 343 16.31 -19.63 28.47
N THR A 344 17.43 -18.92 28.58
CA THR A 344 17.74 -18.03 29.70
C THR A 344 17.64 -16.55 29.34
N GLY A 345 17.45 -16.22 28.06
CA GLY A 345 17.24 -14.86 27.58
C GLY A 345 18.53 -14.11 27.27
N PHE A 346 18.45 -12.77 27.29
CA PHE A 346 19.56 -11.88 26.96
C PHE A 346 20.22 -11.32 28.22
N SER A 347 21.53 -11.49 28.32
CA SER A 347 22.39 -10.84 29.32
C SER A 347 23.56 -10.17 28.63
N LEU A 348 23.62 -8.83 28.69
CA LEU A 348 24.71 -8.06 28.10
C LEU A 348 26.07 -8.49 28.69
N PRO A 349 27.06 -8.86 27.85
CA PRO A 349 28.39 -9.21 28.34
C PRO A 349 29.07 -8.06 29.10
N VAL A 350 29.61 -8.36 30.29
CA VAL A 350 30.18 -7.36 31.20
C VAL A 350 31.64 -7.00 30.88
N ASN A 351 32.33 -7.85 30.13
CA ASN A 351 33.76 -7.75 29.83
C ASN A 351 34.05 -7.06 28.49
N TRP A 352 33.04 -6.59 27.76
CA TRP A 352 33.23 -5.84 26.52
C TRP A 352 33.91 -4.48 26.74
N THR A 353 34.90 -4.21 25.91
CA THR A 353 35.52 -2.90 25.68
C THR A 353 34.50 -1.87 25.18
N ALA A 354 34.89 -0.60 25.15
CA ALA A 354 34.07 0.45 24.56
C ALA A 354 33.85 0.23 23.05
N GLN A 355 34.87 -0.26 22.35
CA GLN A 355 34.83 -0.51 20.91
C GLN A 355 33.86 -1.64 20.56
N GLU A 356 33.90 -2.76 21.29
CA GLU A 356 32.98 -3.88 21.10
C GLU A 356 31.51 -3.47 21.29
N LYS A 357 31.22 -2.55 22.22
CA LYS A 357 29.88 -1.98 22.40
C LYS A 357 29.44 -1.12 21.22
N VAL A 358 30.36 -0.38 20.61
CA VAL A 358 30.09 0.38 19.37
C VAL A 358 29.82 -0.59 18.22
N VAL A 359 30.64 -1.62 18.04
CA VAL A 359 30.43 -2.66 17.02
C VAL A 359 29.07 -3.35 17.19
N PHE A 360 28.68 -3.69 18.42
CA PHE A 360 27.36 -4.27 18.69
C PHE A 360 26.20 -3.37 18.24
N GLN A 361 26.27 -2.07 18.55
CA GLN A 361 25.23 -1.11 18.17
C GLN A 361 25.21 -0.85 16.66
N GLU A 362 26.37 -0.70 16.03
CA GLU A 362 26.45 -0.47 14.58
C GLU A 362 26.08 -1.72 13.78
N ALA A 363 26.43 -2.92 14.25
CA ALA A 363 26.03 -4.18 13.62
C ALA A 363 24.51 -4.36 13.66
N TYR A 364 23.86 -3.95 14.76
CA TYR A 364 22.41 -3.92 14.88
C TYR A 364 21.78 -2.95 13.87
N ARG A 365 22.30 -1.71 13.78
CA ARG A 365 21.84 -0.72 12.80
C ARG A 365 21.98 -1.25 11.38
N TYR A 366 23.16 -1.75 11.03
CA TYR A 366 23.43 -2.39 9.74
C TYR A 366 22.46 -3.54 9.46
N GLY A 367 22.17 -4.39 10.44
CA GLY A 367 21.23 -5.49 10.25
C GLY A 367 19.78 -5.04 10.03
N LEU A 368 19.35 -3.91 10.61
CA LEU A 368 18.06 -3.31 10.29
C LEU A 368 18.05 -2.76 8.86
N ASP A 369 19.10 -2.03 8.46
CA ASP A 369 19.24 -1.48 7.11
C ASP A 369 19.22 -2.62 6.08
N LEU A 370 19.98 -3.69 6.33
CA LEU A 370 20.05 -4.90 5.52
C LEU A 370 18.70 -5.58 5.35
N LEU A 371 17.97 -5.81 6.46
CA LEU A 371 16.64 -6.41 6.39
C LEU A 371 15.69 -5.56 5.54
N SER A 372 15.87 -4.25 5.54
CA SER A 372 15.03 -3.33 4.79
C SER A 372 15.35 -3.32 3.29
N GLU A 373 16.64 -3.33 2.92
CA GLU A 373 17.10 -3.45 1.53
C GLU A 373 16.67 -4.79 0.93
N ALA A 374 16.94 -5.87 1.66
CA ALA A 374 16.53 -7.24 1.33
C ALA A 374 15.04 -7.37 1.02
N THR A 375 14.24 -6.69 1.84
CA THR A 375 12.78 -6.71 1.75
C THR A 375 12.28 -5.97 0.50
N THR A 376 12.99 -4.93 0.07
CA THR A 376 12.68 -4.19 -1.17
C THR A 376 12.97 -5.08 -2.39
N ALA A 377 14.16 -5.70 -2.43
CA ALA A 377 14.53 -6.63 -3.48
C ALA A 377 13.58 -7.86 -3.57
N LEU A 378 12.90 -8.23 -2.48
CA LEU A 378 11.92 -9.32 -2.44
C LEU A 378 10.59 -9.01 -3.13
N VAL A 379 10.30 -7.74 -3.44
CA VAL A 379 9.02 -7.32 -4.07
C VAL A 379 9.18 -6.72 -5.46
N GLU A 380 10.42 -6.52 -5.91
CA GLU A 380 10.75 -5.97 -7.23
C GLU A 380 10.39 -6.94 -8.36
N GLY A 381 9.70 -6.40 -9.38
CA GLY A 381 9.39 -7.10 -10.60
C GLY A 381 10.62 -7.45 -11.44
N ASN A 382 10.51 -8.48 -12.28
CA ASN A 382 11.56 -8.83 -13.25
C ASN A 382 10.94 -9.04 -14.63
N MET A 383 11.33 -8.28 -15.65
CA MET A 383 10.69 -8.38 -16.97
C MET A 383 10.84 -9.73 -17.67
N ASP A 384 11.95 -10.42 -17.43
CA ASP A 384 12.21 -11.71 -18.05
C ASP A 384 11.38 -12.84 -17.41
N ILE A 385 10.68 -12.54 -16.31
CA ILE A 385 9.95 -13.50 -15.48
C ILE A 385 8.53 -12.96 -15.22
N ASN A 386 7.50 -13.79 -15.40
CA ASN A 386 6.14 -13.46 -14.96
C ASN A 386 5.61 -12.06 -15.39
N ASN A 387 5.91 -11.62 -16.61
CA ASN A 387 5.40 -10.34 -17.16
C ASN A 387 5.77 -9.11 -16.30
N GLY A 388 6.93 -9.10 -15.65
CA GLY A 388 7.34 -7.99 -14.78
C GLY A 388 6.74 -8.08 -13.37
N TRP A 389 5.96 -9.11 -13.04
CA TRP A 389 5.44 -9.31 -11.69
C TRP A 389 6.39 -10.15 -10.84
N ASN A 390 6.67 -9.70 -9.64
CA ASN A 390 7.15 -10.57 -8.59
C ASN A 390 5.97 -11.35 -8.01
N ILE A 391 6.13 -12.66 -7.89
CA ILE A 391 5.17 -13.55 -7.24
C ILE A 391 5.97 -14.24 -6.13
N SER A 392 5.42 -14.45 -4.94
CA SER A 392 6.11 -15.14 -3.84
C SER A 392 5.19 -16.15 -3.18
N ASN A 393 5.33 -17.42 -3.59
CA ASN A 393 4.45 -18.52 -3.15
C ASN A 393 5.18 -19.62 -2.38
N GLU A 394 6.50 -19.61 -2.35
CA GLU A 394 7.29 -20.66 -1.72
C GLU A 394 7.59 -20.29 -0.26
N ASN A 395 7.18 -21.17 0.67
CA ASN A 395 7.51 -21.03 2.10
C ASN A 395 7.07 -19.69 2.73
N ILE A 396 5.97 -19.13 2.24
CA ILE A 396 5.36 -17.90 2.74
C ILE A 396 4.19 -18.23 3.68
N GLY A 397 4.01 -17.43 4.75
CA GLY A 397 3.00 -17.64 5.79
C GLY A 397 3.33 -18.79 6.76
N VAL A 398 4.14 -19.76 6.34
CA VAL A 398 4.78 -20.78 7.19
C VAL A 398 6.22 -20.96 6.74
N TYR A 399 7.16 -20.76 7.65
CA TYR A 399 8.57 -20.61 7.34
C TYR A 399 9.39 -21.78 7.90
N PRO A 400 10.02 -22.60 7.04
CA PRO A 400 10.96 -23.63 7.48
C PRO A 400 12.09 -23.06 8.34
N ASN A 401 12.69 -23.87 9.21
CA ASN A 401 13.80 -23.46 10.05
C ASN A 401 15.15 -23.48 9.30
N THR A 402 15.25 -22.63 8.27
CA THR A 402 16.44 -22.40 7.45
C THR A 402 16.78 -20.92 7.40
N TRP A 403 18.05 -20.58 7.16
CA TRP A 403 18.49 -19.19 7.04
C TRP A 403 17.78 -18.41 5.94
N SER A 404 17.53 -19.04 4.80
CA SER A 404 16.74 -18.44 3.70
C SER A 404 15.33 -18.08 4.16
N SER A 405 14.65 -19.00 4.85
CA SER A 405 13.27 -18.80 5.30
C SER A 405 13.18 -17.83 6.47
N TRP A 406 14.16 -17.79 7.37
CA TRP A 406 14.21 -16.79 8.44
C TRP A 406 14.43 -15.38 7.91
N LEU A 407 15.25 -15.23 6.86
CA LEU A 407 15.41 -13.97 6.14
C LEU A 407 14.08 -13.52 5.50
N VAL A 408 13.37 -14.40 4.79
CA VAL A 408 12.03 -14.10 4.24
C VAL A 408 11.03 -13.77 5.35
N ARG A 409 11.01 -14.54 6.44
CA ARG A 409 10.14 -14.31 7.61
C ARG A 409 10.41 -12.95 8.25
N ALA A 410 11.68 -12.59 8.42
CA ALA A 410 12.08 -11.28 8.93
C ALA A 410 11.66 -10.15 7.96
N GLY A 411 11.78 -10.35 6.65
CA GLY A 411 11.32 -9.40 5.65
C GLY A 411 9.80 -9.20 5.68
N VAL A 412 9.01 -10.27 5.77
CA VAL A 412 7.54 -10.18 5.93
C VAL A 412 7.15 -9.45 7.21
N ALA A 413 7.88 -9.70 8.29
CA ALA A 413 7.74 -8.96 9.54
C ALA A 413 8.02 -7.45 9.34
N VAL A 414 9.13 -7.10 8.67
CA VAL A 414 9.46 -5.71 8.28
C VAL A 414 8.34 -5.09 7.45
N GLN A 415 7.75 -5.80 6.46
CA GLN A 415 6.62 -5.32 5.66
C GLN A 415 5.27 -5.34 6.39
N GLY A 416 5.24 -5.36 7.72
CA GLY A 416 4.00 -5.21 8.48
C GLY A 416 3.31 -6.45 8.96
N GLY A 417 3.97 -7.59 8.78
CA GLY A 417 3.63 -8.84 9.40
C GLY A 417 2.47 -9.61 8.76
N ALA A 418 2.35 -10.86 9.20
CA ALA A 418 1.27 -11.80 8.93
C ALA A 418 0.85 -11.95 7.45
N ALA A 419 1.73 -12.50 6.63
CA ALA A 419 1.35 -12.99 5.30
C ALA A 419 0.34 -14.15 5.42
N ASN A 420 -0.67 -14.14 4.55
CA ASN A 420 -1.47 -15.34 4.34
C ASN A 420 -0.60 -16.44 3.72
N ILE A 421 -0.98 -17.70 3.97
CA ILE A 421 -0.43 -18.80 3.18
C ILE A 421 -0.94 -18.71 1.72
N PRO A 422 -0.20 -19.22 0.73
CA PRO A 422 -0.59 -19.15 -0.68
C PRO A 422 -1.99 -19.71 -0.95
N ASN A 423 -2.36 -20.82 -0.28
CA ASN A 423 -3.69 -21.41 -0.43
C ASN A 423 -4.84 -20.45 -0.07
N ASP A 424 -4.58 -19.44 0.76
CA ASP A 424 -5.57 -18.43 1.14
C ASP A 424 -5.48 -17.19 0.27
N ALA A 425 -4.28 -16.68 0.00
CA ALA A 425 -4.09 -15.55 -0.90
C ALA A 425 -2.67 -15.46 -1.45
N VAL A 426 -2.56 -14.93 -2.68
CA VAL A 426 -1.29 -14.58 -3.35
C VAL A 426 -1.28 -13.09 -3.68
N TYR A 427 -0.11 -12.45 -3.58
CA TYR A 427 0.07 -11.00 -3.69
C TYR A 427 1.15 -10.63 -4.70
N PRO A 428 0.95 -10.82 -6.02
CA PRO A 428 1.94 -10.37 -6.99
C PRO A 428 2.09 -8.85 -6.94
N THR A 429 3.34 -8.38 -6.99
CA THR A 429 3.72 -6.96 -6.97
C THR A 429 4.54 -6.60 -8.19
N THR A 430 4.44 -5.35 -8.65
CA THR A 430 5.35 -4.81 -9.65
C THR A 430 5.50 -3.30 -9.50
N GLU A 431 6.68 -2.82 -9.86
CA GLU A 431 7.07 -1.41 -9.90
C GLU A 431 7.58 -1.04 -11.30
N ILE A 432 7.37 -1.93 -12.29
CA ILE A 432 7.86 -1.76 -13.65
C ILE A 432 6.75 -2.00 -14.69
N ASP A 433 6.89 -1.36 -15.84
CA ASP A 433 6.00 -1.52 -16.99
C ASP A 433 6.39 -2.70 -17.89
N ASN A 434 5.68 -2.88 -18.99
CA ASN A 434 5.87 -3.96 -19.98
C ASN A 434 7.20 -3.92 -20.74
N GLU A 435 8.05 -2.93 -20.51
CA GLU A 435 9.40 -2.80 -21.07
C GLU A 435 10.49 -2.81 -19.98
N GLY A 436 10.09 -2.88 -18.70
CA GLY A 436 11.00 -2.93 -17.55
C GLY A 436 11.42 -1.59 -17.00
N HIS A 437 10.73 -0.52 -17.40
CA HIS A 437 10.97 0.80 -16.86
C HIS A 437 10.13 1.03 -15.59
N PRO A 438 10.61 1.83 -14.62
CA PRO A 438 9.85 2.15 -13.43
C PRO A 438 8.47 2.75 -13.73
N LEU A 439 7.48 2.38 -12.92
CA LEU A 439 6.15 2.98 -12.93
C LEU A 439 6.21 4.38 -12.29
N THR A 440 5.86 5.40 -13.06
CA THR A 440 5.87 6.81 -12.66
C THR A 440 4.62 7.52 -13.14
N SER A 441 4.01 8.37 -12.31
CA SER A 441 2.82 9.15 -12.68
C SER A 441 3.02 10.20 -13.78
N THR A 442 4.25 10.34 -14.29
CA THR A 442 4.52 11.09 -15.53
C THR A 442 3.98 10.41 -16.79
N TYR A 443 3.63 9.12 -16.72
CA TYR A 443 3.00 8.37 -17.82
C TYR A 443 1.64 7.83 -17.39
N ASP A 444 0.79 7.58 -18.40
CA ASP A 444 -0.41 6.77 -18.25
C ASP A 444 -0.12 5.30 -18.55
N TYR A 445 -0.87 4.41 -17.92
CA TYR A 445 -0.73 2.97 -18.06
C TYR A 445 -2.08 2.28 -18.21
N GLN A 446 -2.06 1.05 -18.69
CA GLN A 446 -3.24 0.20 -18.79
C GLN A 446 -2.94 -1.24 -18.36
N ILE A 447 -3.92 -1.87 -17.72
CA ILE A 447 -3.96 -3.31 -17.46
C ILE A 447 -5.19 -3.87 -18.15
N VAL A 448 -4.99 -4.74 -19.14
CA VAL A 448 -6.09 -5.40 -19.86
C VAL A 448 -6.30 -6.80 -19.30
N LEU A 449 -7.49 -7.04 -18.74
CA LEU A 449 -7.93 -8.32 -18.20
C LEU A 449 -8.81 -9.03 -19.25
N PRO A 450 -8.28 -10.00 -20.00
CA PRO A 450 -9.10 -10.81 -20.88
C PRO A 450 -10.02 -11.73 -20.07
N ALA A 451 -11.16 -12.12 -20.63
CA ALA A 451 -11.92 -13.23 -20.09
C ALA A 451 -11.12 -14.54 -20.28
N ILE A 452 -10.86 -15.28 -19.20
CA ILE A 452 -9.99 -16.47 -19.18
C ILE A 452 -10.76 -17.78 -18.95
N ALA A 453 -12.08 -17.74 -18.89
CA ALA A 453 -12.92 -18.91 -18.62
C ALA A 453 -13.84 -19.24 -19.80
N ASP A 454 -13.73 -20.48 -20.31
CA ASP A 454 -14.45 -20.97 -21.49
C ASP A 454 -15.90 -21.43 -21.23
N GLN A 455 -16.31 -21.54 -19.97
CA GLN A 455 -17.66 -21.91 -19.52
C GLN A 455 -18.10 -20.93 -18.46
N ALA A 456 -19.39 -20.54 -18.41
CA ALA A 456 -19.98 -19.61 -17.45
C ALA A 456 -19.51 -19.89 -16.00
N PRO A 457 -18.39 -19.30 -15.56
CA PRO A 457 -17.91 -19.51 -14.22
C PRO A 457 -18.69 -18.55 -13.30
N PRO A 458 -18.53 -18.62 -11.98
CA PRO A 458 -18.84 -17.46 -11.14
C PRO A 458 -18.15 -16.21 -11.73
N GLU A 459 -18.82 -15.06 -11.76
CA GLU A 459 -18.30 -13.85 -12.44
C GLU A 459 -16.90 -13.46 -11.94
N THR A 460 -16.64 -13.67 -10.65
CA THR A 460 -15.32 -13.51 -10.02
C THR A 460 -14.20 -14.28 -10.73
N GLU A 461 -14.44 -15.49 -11.24
CA GLU A 461 -13.44 -16.32 -11.92
C GLU A 461 -13.25 -15.96 -13.41
N THR A 462 -14.09 -15.08 -13.98
CA THR A 462 -14.06 -14.76 -15.42
C THR A 462 -12.75 -14.09 -15.84
N TYR A 463 -12.15 -13.26 -14.99
CA TYR A 463 -11.01 -12.39 -15.33
C TYR A 463 -9.72 -12.72 -14.58
N ALA A 464 -9.76 -13.65 -13.63
CA ALA A 464 -8.60 -14.02 -12.81
C ALA A 464 -8.79 -15.40 -12.14
N PRO A 465 -7.69 -16.10 -11.79
CA PRO A 465 -7.73 -17.44 -11.19
C PRO A 465 -7.98 -17.38 -9.67
N ALA A 466 -9.07 -16.76 -9.24
CA ALA A 466 -9.43 -16.60 -7.83
C ALA A 466 -10.90 -16.97 -7.59
N GLN A 467 -11.18 -17.73 -6.53
CA GLN A 467 -12.54 -18.15 -6.17
C GLN A 467 -13.14 -17.31 -5.03
N GLY A 468 -12.32 -16.58 -4.28
CA GLY A 468 -12.76 -15.67 -3.23
C GLY A 468 -13.05 -14.30 -3.84
N PHE A 469 -11.98 -13.58 -4.16
CA PHE A 469 -12.05 -12.32 -4.92
C PHE A 469 -10.67 -11.99 -5.50
N TRP A 470 -10.62 -11.02 -6.40
CA TRP A 470 -9.37 -10.42 -6.85
C TRP A 470 -9.47 -8.90 -6.92
N ALA A 471 -8.34 -8.21 -6.74
CA ALA A 471 -8.28 -6.75 -6.85
C ALA A 471 -6.86 -6.27 -7.21
N PHE A 472 -6.78 -5.22 -8.05
CA PHE A 472 -5.57 -4.44 -8.30
C PHE A 472 -5.59 -3.22 -7.38
N THR A 473 -4.47 -2.92 -6.74
CA THR A 473 -4.36 -1.81 -5.79
C THR A 473 -3.10 -1.00 -6.06
N ILE A 474 -3.23 0.33 -6.02
CA ILE A 474 -2.14 1.28 -6.22
C ILE A 474 -1.57 1.74 -4.89
N TYR A 475 -0.25 1.81 -4.80
CA TYR A 475 0.45 2.33 -3.64
C TYR A 475 1.63 3.23 -3.98
N GLN A 476 1.97 4.14 -3.07
CA GLN A 476 3.24 4.88 -3.08
C GLN A 476 4.21 4.30 -2.03
N PRO A 477 5.41 3.84 -2.43
CA PRO A 477 6.47 3.45 -1.49
C PRO A 477 6.88 4.63 -0.58
N ASN A 478 7.20 4.44 0.70
CA ASN A 478 7.66 5.56 1.56
C ASN A 478 8.78 5.11 2.55
N PRO A 479 9.97 5.76 2.56
CA PRO A 479 11.03 5.54 3.55
C PRO A 479 10.69 6.19 4.90
N GLY A 480 10.74 5.40 5.96
CA GLY A 480 10.65 5.90 7.35
C GLY A 480 9.56 5.24 8.20
N ASN A 481 8.61 4.52 7.58
CA ASN A 481 7.72 3.58 8.25
C ASN A 481 7.91 2.22 7.60
N ALA A 482 8.98 1.53 7.98
CA ALA A 482 9.26 0.14 7.65
C ALA A 482 9.06 -0.32 6.18
N TYR A 483 9.42 0.45 5.14
CA TYR A 483 9.49 0.00 3.73
C TYR A 483 8.19 -0.59 3.16
N GLN A 484 7.10 0.18 3.26
CA GLN A 484 5.75 -0.30 2.96
C GLN A 484 5.02 0.72 2.10
N PRO A 485 4.33 0.28 1.06
CA PRO A 485 3.65 1.21 0.20
C PRO A 485 2.26 1.50 0.79
N PHE A 486 1.83 2.77 0.75
CA PHE A 486 0.55 3.24 1.30
C PHE A 486 -0.44 3.50 0.18
N LEU A 487 -1.74 3.36 0.47
CA LEU A 487 -2.78 3.76 -0.47
C LEU A 487 -2.58 5.24 -0.81
N ILE A 488 -2.78 5.59 -2.07
CA ILE A 488 -2.51 6.94 -2.55
C ILE A 488 -3.63 7.92 -2.19
N GLU A 489 -3.28 9.19 -2.01
CA GLU A 489 -4.25 10.27 -1.79
C GLU A 489 -5.14 10.48 -3.02
N ASN A 490 -4.56 10.41 -4.22
CA ASN A 490 -5.26 10.67 -5.49
C ASN A 490 -6.46 9.74 -5.76
N ALA A 491 -6.59 8.65 -5.00
CA ALA A 491 -7.74 7.75 -5.01
C ALA A 491 -9.09 8.48 -4.80
N ILE A 492 -9.10 9.65 -4.15
CA ILE A 492 -10.31 10.46 -3.94
C ILE A 492 -10.85 11.12 -5.22
N GLN A 493 -10.01 11.25 -6.26
CA GLN A 493 -10.39 11.94 -7.50
C GLN A 493 -11.34 11.10 -8.38
N ASN A 494 -11.32 9.78 -8.23
CA ASN A 494 -12.32 8.94 -8.87
C ASN A 494 -13.63 8.97 -8.06
N THR A 495 -14.53 9.85 -8.47
CA THR A 495 -15.84 10.03 -7.82
C THR A 495 -16.94 9.12 -8.37
N ALA A 496 -16.65 8.23 -9.34
CA ALA A 496 -17.66 7.39 -9.99
C ALA A 496 -18.40 6.46 -9.02
N TYR A 497 -17.76 6.10 -7.91
CA TYR A 497 -18.29 5.23 -6.86
C TYR A 497 -18.72 5.99 -5.59
N SER A 498 -18.84 7.32 -5.67
CA SER A 498 -19.20 8.18 -4.53
C SER A 498 -20.60 8.79 -4.74
N PRO A 499 -21.69 8.11 -4.32
CA PRO A 499 -23.05 8.59 -4.57
C PRO A 499 -23.38 9.84 -3.73
N ILE A 500 -24.06 10.81 -4.34
CA ILE A 500 -24.64 11.98 -3.65
C ILE A 500 -25.91 11.55 -2.90
N ASN A 501 -25.73 10.91 -1.73
CA ASN A 501 -26.81 10.28 -0.97
C ASN A 501 -26.95 10.79 0.48
N ALA A 502 -26.11 11.73 0.90
CA ALA A 502 -26.16 12.36 2.21
C ALA A 502 -26.75 13.77 2.14
N THR A 503 -27.18 14.30 3.29
CA THR A 503 -27.64 15.68 3.41
C THR A 503 -27.11 16.30 4.68
N ALA A 504 -26.64 17.54 4.57
CA ALA A 504 -26.28 18.37 5.70
C ALA A 504 -27.21 19.59 5.81
N THR A 505 -27.30 20.13 7.03
CA THR A 505 -27.98 21.41 7.31
C THR A 505 -26.98 22.41 7.90
N LEU A 506 -26.99 23.64 7.39
CA LEU A 506 -26.16 24.73 7.91
C LEU A 506 -26.69 25.17 9.29
N THR A 507 -25.80 25.21 10.27
CA THR A 507 -26.09 25.71 11.62
C THR A 507 -25.83 27.21 11.73
N ALA A 508 -26.36 27.86 12.76
CA ALA A 508 -26.21 29.30 12.97
C ALA A 508 -24.76 29.75 13.20
N ASP A 509 -23.89 28.83 13.64
CA ASP A 509 -22.45 29.03 13.84
C ASP A 509 -21.60 28.63 12.62
N GLY A 510 -22.21 28.44 11.43
CA GLY A 510 -21.50 28.22 10.17
C GLY A 510 -20.96 26.79 9.97
N ARG A 511 -21.44 25.82 10.75
CA ARG A 511 -21.08 24.39 10.62
C ARG A 511 -22.15 23.60 9.87
N LEU A 512 -21.79 22.43 9.38
CA LEU A 512 -22.71 21.49 8.75
C LEU A 512 -23.09 20.38 9.71
N ARG A 513 -24.39 20.20 9.96
CA ARG A 513 -24.95 19.07 10.71
C ARG A 513 -25.40 17.97 9.77
N THR A 514 -24.88 16.76 9.93
CA THR A 514 -25.22 15.57 9.12
C THR A 514 -25.29 14.30 9.97
N ALA A 515 -25.93 13.26 9.46
CA ALA A 515 -25.87 11.92 10.06
C ALA A 515 -24.44 11.35 9.99
N LYS A 516 -24.04 10.61 11.03
CA LYS A 516 -22.75 9.92 11.07
C LYS A 516 -22.79 8.65 10.20
N PRO A 517 -21.85 8.46 9.27
CA PRO A 517 -21.82 7.25 8.44
C PRO A 517 -21.37 6.02 9.25
N GLY A 518 -21.78 4.82 8.81
CA GLY A 518 -21.50 3.56 9.54
C GLY A 518 -20.01 3.17 9.57
N ASN A 519 -19.23 3.56 8.56
CA ASN A 519 -17.76 3.44 8.50
C ASN A 519 -17.02 4.60 9.18
N TRP A 520 -17.70 5.46 9.95
CA TRP A 520 -17.00 6.59 10.57
C TRP A 520 -15.85 6.12 11.46
N ASN A 521 -14.66 6.66 11.21
CA ASN A 521 -13.46 6.43 11.98
C ASN A 521 -12.99 7.77 12.55
N ARG A 522 -12.95 7.89 13.88
CA ARG A 522 -12.51 9.13 14.52
C ARG A 522 -11.04 9.44 14.20
N GLY A 523 -10.21 8.42 14.02
CA GLY A 523 -8.79 8.58 13.69
C GLY A 523 -8.54 9.21 12.32
N THR A 524 -9.51 9.12 11.40
CA THR A 524 -9.38 9.67 10.02
C THR A 524 -10.41 10.74 9.71
N ALA A 525 -11.13 11.22 10.74
CA ALA A 525 -12.23 12.16 10.58
C ALA A 525 -11.81 13.47 9.92
N VAL A 526 -10.69 14.02 10.37
CA VAL A 526 -10.05 15.20 9.78
C VAL A 526 -9.39 14.78 8.46
N GLY A 527 -9.66 15.50 7.38
CA GLY A 527 -9.22 15.15 6.02
C GLY A 527 -10.16 14.24 5.24
N THR A 528 -11.19 13.67 5.89
CA THR A 528 -12.23 12.90 5.15
C THR A 528 -12.85 13.79 4.07
N ALA A 529 -12.81 13.33 2.82
CA ALA A 529 -13.32 14.06 1.67
C ALA A 529 -14.83 13.84 1.47
N LEU A 530 -15.51 14.87 1.00
CA LEU A 530 -16.90 14.84 0.56
C LEU A 530 -17.05 15.54 -0.78
N LEU A 531 -18.01 15.11 -1.59
CA LEU A 531 -18.37 15.69 -2.88
C LEU A 531 -19.71 16.42 -2.74
N THR A 532 -19.75 17.71 -3.06
CA THR A 532 -21.02 18.45 -3.10
C THR A 532 -21.87 18.00 -4.30
N GLY A 533 -23.19 17.96 -4.12
CA GLY A 533 -24.10 17.72 -5.24
C GLY A 533 -24.26 18.94 -6.14
N SER A 534 -24.88 18.73 -7.30
CA SER A 534 -25.17 19.76 -8.30
C SER A 534 -26.08 20.90 -7.80
N ALA A 535 -26.82 20.69 -6.71
CA ALA A 535 -27.63 21.70 -6.06
C ALA A 535 -27.05 22.07 -4.69
N ASN A 536 -26.70 23.35 -4.51
CA ASN A 536 -26.12 23.85 -3.27
C ASN A 536 -26.91 25.06 -2.70
N GLY A 537 -27.40 24.92 -1.46
CA GLY A 537 -28.09 25.96 -0.71
C GLY A 537 -27.23 26.69 0.33
N VAL A 538 -25.92 26.40 0.37
CA VAL A 538 -24.95 26.93 1.35
C VAL A 538 -23.91 27.79 0.64
N ASN A 539 -23.77 29.05 1.03
CA ASN A 539 -22.80 29.94 0.40
C ASN A 539 -21.38 29.62 0.89
N GLY A 540 -20.41 29.70 -0.02
CA GLY A 540 -19.01 29.36 0.24
C GLY A 540 -18.63 27.93 -0.17
N LEU A 541 -19.54 27.21 -0.82
CA LEU A 541 -19.27 25.93 -1.47
C LEU A 541 -19.71 26.00 -2.94
N ASP A 542 -18.99 25.31 -3.80
CA ASP A 542 -19.28 25.15 -5.21
C ASP A 542 -19.97 23.80 -5.44
N ALA A 543 -20.71 23.69 -6.56
CA ALA A 543 -21.36 22.45 -6.96
C ALA A 543 -20.32 21.46 -7.51
N ASP A 544 -20.59 20.16 -7.37
CA ASP A 544 -19.78 19.07 -7.94
C ASP A 544 -18.27 19.19 -7.58
N THR A 545 -17.99 19.65 -6.35
CA THR A 545 -16.65 20.00 -5.87
C THR A 545 -16.30 19.20 -4.62
N ILE A 546 -15.05 18.75 -4.54
CA ILE A 546 -14.53 18.02 -3.38
C ILE A 546 -14.12 19.02 -2.29
N TYR A 547 -14.55 18.75 -1.06
CA TYR A 547 -14.13 19.46 0.15
C TYR A 547 -13.66 18.48 1.22
N TYR A 548 -12.86 18.97 2.16
CA TYR A 548 -12.26 18.16 3.22
C TYR A 548 -12.83 18.55 4.59
N VAL A 549 -13.10 17.57 5.45
CA VAL A 549 -13.52 17.82 6.83
C VAL A 549 -12.37 18.45 7.62
N ASN A 550 -12.48 19.73 7.99
CA ASN A 550 -11.53 20.47 8.81
C ASN A 550 -11.63 20.11 10.31
N LYS A 551 -12.86 20.12 10.85
CA LYS A 551 -13.16 19.66 12.21
C LYS A 551 -14.41 18.81 12.20
N ALA A 552 -14.43 17.77 13.02
CA ALA A 552 -15.61 16.95 13.26
C ALA A 552 -15.90 16.82 14.76
N GLN A 553 -17.14 17.11 15.14
CA GLN A 553 -17.66 16.87 16.48
C GLN A 553 -18.80 15.86 16.41
N GLU A 554 -18.65 14.73 17.09
CA GLU A 554 -19.72 13.74 17.25
C GLU A 554 -20.76 14.21 18.27
N VAL A 555 -22.05 14.22 17.88
CA VAL A 555 -23.19 14.54 18.74
C VAL A 555 -24.22 13.41 18.61
N GLY A 556 -24.10 12.38 19.45
CA GLY A 556 -24.92 11.17 19.33
C GLY A 556 -24.65 10.42 18.03
N ASN A 557 -25.66 10.34 17.15
CA ASN A 557 -25.53 9.74 15.81
C ASN A 557 -25.36 10.78 14.70
N GLU A 558 -25.09 12.03 15.05
CA GLU A 558 -24.82 13.13 14.12
C GLU A 558 -23.37 13.60 14.22
N LEU A 559 -22.94 14.32 13.19
CA LEU A 559 -21.68 15.04 13.11
C LEU A 559 -21.96 16.54 12.93
N LEU A 560 -21.17 17.38 13.60
CA LEU A 560 -21.03 18.80 13.29
C LEU A 560 -19.67 19.01 12.64
N LEU A 561 -19.67 19.47 11.40
CA LEU A 561 -18.50 19.58 10.53
C LEU A 561 -18.18 21.03 10.22
N SER A 562 -16.89 21.36 10.17
CA SER A 562 -16.40 22.47 9.35
C SER A 562 -15.52 21.92 8.22
N LEU A 563 -15.40 22.68 7.14
CA LEU A 563 -14.76 22.22 5.90
C LEU A 563 -13.55 23.08 5.52
N ALA A 564 -12.69 22.53 4.68
CA ALA A 564 -11.61 23.22 3.95
C ALA A 564 -11.72 22.91 2.46
N SER A 565 -11.25 23.82 1.60
CA SER A 565 -11.19 23.64 0.13
C SER A 565 -9.97 22.81 -0.32
N ASP A 566 -8.96 22.73 0.51
CA ASP A 566 -7.67 22.11 0.21
C ASP A 566 -7.20 21.20 1.35
N TYR A 567 -6.24 20.37 1.00
CA TYR A 567 -5.59 19.40 1.87
C TYR A 567 -4.07 19.48 1.65
N GLN A 568 -3.27 19.45 2.71
CA GLN A 568 -1.89 19.96 2.67
C GLN A 568 -0.80 18.98 3.16
N PRO A 569 -0.49 17.86 2.44
CA PRO A 569 0.28 16.67 2.89
C PRO A 569 1.51 16.94 3.78
N SER A 570 1.75 16.13 4.84
CA SER A 570 3.06 16.11 5.45
C SER A 570 3.84 15.15 4.59
N TYR A 571 5.01 15.57 4.16
CA TYR A 571 5.83 14.77 3.27
C TYR A 571 6.94 14.08 4.06
N ALA A 572 7.26 12.85 3.68
CA ALA A 572 8.49 12.20 4.10
C ALA A 572 9.70 12.89 3.44
N SER A 573 10.92 12.54 3.87
CA SER A 573 12.14 13.14 3.33
C SER A 573 12.32 12.92 1.82
N ASN A 574 11.68 11.88 1.26
CA ASN A 574 11.64 11.61 -0.16
C ASN A 574 10.42 12.26 -0.88
N GLY A 575 9.73 13.21 -0.25
CA GLY A 575 8.68 13.97 -0.90
C GLY A 575 7.35 13.25 -1.09
N ILE A 576 7.13 12.10 -0.44
CA ILE A 576 5.88 11.33 -0.55
C ILE A 576 4.94 11.70 0.60
N PRO A 577 3.64 11.96 0.31
CA PRO A 577 2.62 12.17 1.34
C PRO A 577 2.62 11.06 2.41
N ILE A 578 2.71 11.46 3.67
CA ILE A 578 2.58 10.57 4.83
C ILE A 578 1.10 10.50 5.22
N GLY A 579 0.49 9.35 4.95
CA GLY A 579 -0.85 9.02 5.42
C GLY A 579 -0.94 8.87 6.94
N GLY A 580 -2.08 9.23 7.54
CA GLY A 580 -2.34 9.06 8.97
C GLY A 580 -3.20 10.16 9.60
N ALA A 581 -3.56 10.00 10.89
CA ALA A 581 -4.41 10.95 11.63
C ALA A 581 -3.83 12.37 11.62
N GLY A 582 -4.52 13.33 10.98
CA GLY A 582 -4.07 14.73 10.88
C GLY A 582 -2.80 14.93 10.04
N SER A 583 -2.40 13.86 9.36
CA SER A 583 -1.50 13.77 8.25
C SER A 583 -2.11 14.05 6.90
N PRO A 584 -2.38 15.28 6.42
CA PRO A 584 -2.80 16.66 6.79
C PRO A 584 -3.83 17.14 7.77
N THR A 585 -3.52 18.27 8.40
CA THR A 585 -4.45 19.39 8.55
C THR A 585 -5.06 19.76 7.19
N PRO A 586 -6.38 19.71 7.05
CA PRO A 586 -7.12 20.40 6.01
C PRO A 586 -6.71 21.87 6.05
N GLY A 587 -6.72 22.55 4.91
CA GLY A 587 -6.32 23.94 4.85
C GLY A 587 -7.25 24.86 5.63
N SER A 588 -7.21 26.15 5.30
CA SER A 588 -7.94 27.16 6.10
C SER A 588 -9.44 26.83 6.19
N GLU A 589 -9.97 26.88 7.41
CA GLU A 589 -11.39 26.62 7.67
C GLU A 589 -12.27 27.58 6.86
N LEU A 590 -13.16 27.03 6.06
CA LEU A 590 -14.09 27.79 5.22
C LEU A 590 -15.12 28.51 6.08
N SER A 591 -15.35 29.78 5.76
CA SER A 591 -16.41 30.59 6.35
C SER A 591 -17.72 30.37 5.60
N LEU A 592 -18.46 29.32 5.98
CA LEU A 592 -19.76 29.02 5.40
C LEU A 592 -20.84 29.97 5.93
N ASN A 593 -21.65 30.52 5.03
CA ASN A 593 -22.69 31.49 5.37
C ASN A 593 -24.02 31.15 4.68
N GLY A 594 -25.13 31.65 5.21
CA GLY A 594 -26.47 31.39 4.68
C GLY A 594 -27.55 31.43 5.75
N ALA A 595 -28.79 31.14 5.36
CA ALA A 595 -29.87 31.00 6.33
C ALA A 595 -29.67 29.71 7.15
N PRO A 596 -29.73 29.75 8.50
CA PRO A 596 -29.70 28.53 9.30
C PRO A 596 -30.80 27.57 8.86
N GLY A 597 -30.45 26.29 8.65
CA GLY A 597 -31.34 25.28 8.08
C GLY A 597 -31.23 25.12 6.55
N SER A 598 -30.44 25.95 5.86
CA SER A 598 -30.04 25.71 4.46
C SER A 598 -29.51 24.29 4.29
N ARG A 599 -29.91 23.62 3.21
CA ARG A 599 -29.55 22.22 2.94
C ARG A 599 -28.43 22.12 1.91
N LEU A 600 -27.56 21.14 2.12
CA LEU A 600 -26.54 20.70 1.17
C LEU A 600 -26.75 19.22 0.91
N SER A 601 -26.92 18.83 -0.35
CA SER A 601 -26.80 17.42 -0.76
C SER A 601 -25.32 17.14 -1.04
N PHE A 602 -24.82 16.01 -0.56
CA PHE A 602 -23.42 15.63 -0.76
C PHE A 602 -23.25 14.10 -0.73
N GLY A 603 -22.09 13.61 -1.14
CA GLY A 603 -21.65 12.24 -0.97
C GLY A 603 -20.36 12.18 -0.15
N TRP A 604 -20.22 11.18 0.72
CA TRP A 604 -18.90 10.86 1.27
C TRP A 604 -18.06 10.23 0.15
N ILE A 605 -16.82 10.66 -0.01
CA ILE A 605 -15.94 10.06 -1.01
C ILE A 605 -15.58 8.65 -0.58
N ASN A 606 -15.78 7.69 -1.49
CA ASN A 606 -15.24 6.34 -1.43
C ASN A 606 -13.94 6.32 -2.25
N PRO A 607 -12.75 6.35 -1.60
CA PRO A 607 -11.48 6.44 -2.34
C PRO A 607 -11.23 5.19 -3.18
N VAL A 608 -11.02 5.34 -4.47
CA VAL A 608 -10.80 4.24 -5.42
C VAL A 608 -9.29 3.96 -5.54
N ALA A 609 -8.68 3.48 -4.46
CA ALA A 609 -7.28 3.03 -4.51
C ALA A 609 -7.14 1.63 -5.12
N GLN A 610 -8.27 0.96 -5.38
CA GLN A 610 -8.36 -0.38 -5.91
C GLN A 610 -9.64 -0.63 -6.70
N LEU A 611 -9.57 -1.61 -7.60
CA LEU A 611 -10.70 -2.13 -8.39
C LEU A 611 -10.52 -3.63 -8.57
N GLY A 612 -11.63 -4.37 -8.54
CA GLY A 612 -11.59 -5.83 -8.51
C GLY A 612 -12.94 -6.50 -8.78
N SER A 613 -12.99 -7.81 -8.51
CA SER A 613 -14.20 -8.63 -8.74
C SER A 613 -15.43 -8.11 -8.01
N SER A 614 -15.28 -7.50 -6.84
CA SER A 614 -16.41 -6.95 -6.07
C SER A 614 -17.16 -5.81 -6.79
N GLN A 615 -16.56 -5.23 -7.85
CA GLN A 615 -17.19 -4.23 -8.73
C GLN A 615 -17.73 -4.83 -10.04
N LEU A 616 -17.72 -6.15 -10.23
CA LEU A 616 -18.39 -6.80 -11.37
C LEU A 616 -19.91 -6.73 -11.24
N ALA A 617 -20.59 -6.77 -12.37
CA ALA A 617 -22.03 -6.61 -12.45
C ALA A 617 -22.77 -7.93 -12.13
N GLY A 618 -23.25 -8.06 -10.90
CA GLY A 618 -23.93 -9.27 -10.42
C GLY A 618 -23.38 -9.75 -9.08
N GLU A 619 -22.11 -9.42 -8.79
CA GLU A 619 -21.43 -9.76 -7.54
C GLU A 619 -21.98 -9.00 -6.32
N THR A 620 -22.48 -7.77 -6.51
CA THR A 620 -23.14 -7.00 -5.46
C THR A 620 -24.36 -6.25 -5.99
N ASN A 621 -25.16 -5.67 -5.08
CA ASN A 621 -26.29 -4.81 -5.45
C ASN A 621 -25.87 -3.38 -5.85
N ALA A 622 -24.56 -3.14 -6.03
CA ALA A 622 -24.03 -1.82 -6.38
C ALA A 622 -24.52 -1.38 -7.77
N SER A 623 -24.92 -0.11 -7.89
CA SER A 623 -25.37 0.46 -9.18
C SER A 623 -24.23 0.84 -10.12
N THR A 624 -23.03 1.04 -9.57
CA THR A 624 -21.82 1.36 -10.32
C THR A 624 -20.91 0.13 -10.34
N THR A 625 -20.61 -0.35 -11.54
CA THR A 625 -19.79 -1.53 -11.79
C THR A 625 -18.68 -1.20 -12.78
N LEU A 626 -17.67 -2.07 -12.85
CA LEU A 626 -16.66 -2.04 -13.92
C LEU A 626 -17.34 -2.10 -15.29
N ALA A 627 -16.78 -1.34 -16.23
CA ALA A 627 -17.15 -1.37 -17.63
C ALA A 627 -16.41 -2.51 -18.33
N ILE A 628 -17.17 -3.31 -19.08
CA ILE A 628 -16.66 -4.38 -19.94
C ILE A 628 -16.56 -3.83 -21.36
N GLU A 629 -15.41 -4.01 -21.98
CA GLU A 629 -15.13 -3.59 -23.35
C GLU A 629 -15.90 -4.44 -24.37
N SER A 630 -15.97 -3.95 -25.61
CA SER A 630 -16.74 -4.63 -26.67
C SER A 630 -16.23 -6.05 -27.02
N ASP A 631 -14.97 -6.35 -26.70
CA ASP A 631 -14.35 -7.67 -26.86
C ASP A 631 -14.49 -8.58 -25.63
N GLY A 632 -15.20 -8.10 -24.59
CA GLY A 632 -15.43 -8.82 -23.34
C GLY A 632 -14.33 -8.63 -22.29
N SER A 633 -13.25 -7.91 -22.59
CA SER A 633 -12.19 -7.61 -21.62
C SER A 633 -12.56 -6.49 -20.65
N ILE A 634 -11.78 -6.33 -19.58
CA ILE A 634 -11.80 -5.13 -18.73
C ILE A 634 -10.46 -4.43 -18.89
N ALA A 635 -10.49 -3.16 -19.32
CA ALA A 635 -9.31 -2.31 -19.36
C ALA A 635 -9.29 -1.38 -18.14
N LEU A 636 -8.37 -1.63 -17.21
CA LEU A 636 -8.10 -0.72 -16.09
C LEU A 636 -7.14 0.37 -16.57
N SER A 637 -7.55 1.63 -16.44
CA SER A 637 -6.72 2.79 -16.78
C SER A 637 -6.03 3.30 -15.52
N LEU A 638 -4.71 3.48 -15.59
CA LEU A 638 -3.87 3.96 -14.50
C LEU A 638 -3.28 5.31 -14.92
N SER A 639 -3.87 6.39 -14.43
CA SER A 639 -3.54 7.76 -14.85
C SER A 639 -3.63 8.74 -13.67
N SER A 640 -2.77 9.76 -13.66
CA SER A 640 -2.74 10.76 -12.58
C SER A 640 -3.92 11.75 -12.71
N PHE A 641 -4.32 12.03 -13.94
CA PHE A 641 -5.51 12.79 -14.29
C PHE A 641 -6.68 11.88 -14.66
N LYS A 642 -7.89 12.43 -14.53
CA LYS A 642 -9.12 11.72 -14.90
C LYS A 642 -9.10 11.38 -16.39
N PRO A 643 -9.29 10.10 -16.78
CA PRO A 643 -9.34 9.73 -18.18
C PRO A 643 -10.62 10.27 -18.85
N GLN A 644 -10.54 10.49 -20.16
CA GLN A 644 -11.65 11.02 -20.96
C GLN A 644 -12.84 10.05 -21.04
N SER A 645 -12.59 8.73 -20.96
CA SER A 645 -13.61 7.69 -21.02
C SER A 645 -13.46 6.67 -19.89
N ASN A 646 -14.52 5.86 -19.66
CA ASN A 646 -14.53 4.73 -18.73
C ASN A 646 -13.97 5.01 -17.32
N VAL A 647 -14.34 6.16 -16.73
CA VAL A 647 -13.95 6.58 -15.36
C VAL A 647 -14.24 5.51 -14.29
N ARG A 648 -15.18 4.58 -14.54
CA ARG A 648 -15.45 3.44 -13.63
C ARG A 648 -14.30 2.43 -13.57
N ASN A 649 -13.46 2.36 -14.60
CA ASN A 649 -12.27 1.51 -14.66
C ASN A 649 -10.97 2.27 -14.34
N TRP A 650 -11.09 3.54 -13.96
CA TRP A 650 -9.94 4.37 -13.62
C TRP A 650 -9.43 4.02 -12.21
N LEU A 651 -8.18 3.58 -12.15
CA LEU A 651 -7.37 3.51 -10.95
C LEU A 651 -6.45 4.73 -10.93
N PRO A 652 -6.75 5.78 -10.14
CA PRO A 652 -5.84 6.88 -9.97
C PRO A 652 -4.46 6.37 -9.55
N ILE A 653 -3.41 6.95 -10.14
CA ILE A 653 -2.01 6.82 -9.68
C ILE A 653 -1.60 8.14 -9.01
N PRO A 654 -0.43 8.25 -8.37
CA PRO A 654 -0.05 9.48 -7.67
C PRO A 654 -0.23 10.74 -8.50
N SER A 655 -0.63 11.81 -7.84
CA SER A 655 -0.57 13.16 -8.41
C SER A 655 0.43 13.94 -7.58
N VAL A 656 1.61 14.23 -8.13
CA VAL A 656 2.62 15.06 -7.44
C VAL A 656 2.39 16.51 -7.83
N THR A 657 1.18 17.00 -7.57
CA THR A 657 0.78 18.40 -7.74
C THR A 657 0.71 19.16 -6.41
N GLY A 658 1.05 18.50 -5.29
CA GLY A 658 0.98 19.07 -3.96
C GLY A 658 2.24 19.86 -3.57
N SER A 659 2.05 21.12 -3.18
CA SER A 659 3.02 21.98 -2.53
C SER A 659 3.66 21.28 -1.32
N GLY A 660 4.99 21.11 -1.31
CA GLY A 660 5.76 20.66 -0.14
C GLY A 660 6.68 19.44 -0.35
N SER A 661 6.62 18.78 -1.52
CA SER A 661 7.49 17.62 -1.81
C SER A 661 8.94 18.02 -2.09
N SER A 662 9.87 17.59 -1.22
CA SER A 662 11.31 17.85 -1.36
C SER A 662 12.05 16.92 -2.32
N ASN A 663 11.42 15.82 -2.76
CA ASN A 663 11.95 14.92 -3.79
C ASN A 663 10.85 14.51 -4.79
N PRO A 664 10.51 15.41 -5.72
CA PRO A 664 9.51 15.19 -6.78
C PRO A 664 9.62 13.89 -7.56
N ALA A 665 10.85 13.47 -7.90
CA ALA A 665 11.07 12.30 -8.74
C ALA A 665 10.55 11.04 -8.05
N ASN A 666 11.02 10.80 -6.81
CA ASN A 666 10.54 9.69 -5.99
C ASN A 666 9.04 9.78 -5.71
N ALA A 667 8.47 10.98 -5.59
CA ALA A 667 7.06 11.15 -5.32
C ALA A 667 6.14 10.66 -6.46
N ASN A 668 6.66 10.59 -7.69
CA ASN A 668 5.90 10.11 -8.85
C ASN A 668 5.93 8.58 -8.98
N GLU A 669 6.83 7.90 -8.27
CA GLU A 669 6.96 6.44 -8.33
C GLU A 669 5.80 5.75 -7.59
N PHE A 670 5.35 4.62 -8.12
CA PHE A 670 4.30 3.83 -7.49
C PHE A 670 4.46 2.33 -7.73
N GLN A 671 3.83 1.55 -6.87
CA GLN A 671 3.75 0.10 -6.95
C GLN A 671 2.31 -0.34 -7.22
N VAL A 672 2.16 -1.38 -8.03
CA VAL A 672 0.88 -2.09 -8.19
C VAL A 672 0.98 -3.46 -7.52
N MET A 673 -0.02 -3.80 -6.71
CA MET A 673 -0.21 -5.15 -6.18
C MET A 673 -1.53 -5.68 -6.68
N VAL A 674 -1.53 -6.91 -7.19
CA VAL A 674 -2.77 -7.67 -7.39
C VAL A 674 -2.94 -8.67 -6.26
N ARG A 675 -4.18 -8.88 -5.84
CA ARG A 675 -4.53 -9.88 -4.82
C ARG A 675 -5.41 -10.93 -5.44
N TYR A 676 -5.07 -12.20 -5.23
CA TYR A 676 -5.93 -13.33 -5.58
C TYR A 676 -6.24 -14.09 -4.30
N TYR A 677 -7.48 -13.98 -3.81
CA TYR A 677 -7.94 -14.71 -2.63
C TYR A 677 -8.63 -16.01 -3.03
N LEU A 678 -8.31 -17.07 -2.30
CA LEU A 678 -8.64 -18.45 -2.65
C LEU A 678 -8.23 -18.75 -4.10
N PRO A 679 -6.93 -18.66 -4.41
CA PRO A 679 -6.44 -18.88 -5.77
C PRO A 679 -6.76 -20.30 -6.24
N LYS A 680 -7.07 -20.41 -7.53
CA LYS A 680 -7.35 -21.68 -8.19
C LYS A 680 -6.12 -22.58 -8.20
N THR A 681 -6.34 -23.87 -7.94
CA THR A 681 -5.28 -24.89 -7.92
C THR A 681 -5.15 -25.63 -9.25
N ASP A 682 -6.14 -25.54 -10.13
CA ASP A 682 -6.11 -26.08 -11.47
C ASP A 682 -5.21 -25.28 -12.41
N THR A 683 -4.72 -25.95 -13.45
CA THR A 683 -3.77 -25.43 -14.43
C THR A 683 -4.49 -24.56 -15.48
N PRO A 684 -4.02 -23.32 -15.76
CA PRO A 684 -2.87 -22.65 -15.16
C PRO A 684 -3.19 -22.02 -13.79
N SER A 685 -2.29 -22.18 -12.82
CA SER A 685 -2.46 -21.67 -11.45
C SER A 685 -1.47 -20.55 -11.14
N VAL A 686 -1.92 -19.55 -10.39
CA VAL A 686 -1.04 -18.50 -9.84
C VAL A 686 -0.21 -19.00 -8.66
N LEU A 687 -0.51 -20.19 -8.12
CA LEU A 687 0.23 -20.82 -7.00
C LEU A 687 1.55 -21.47 -7.45
N ALA A 688 1.74 -21.67 -8.76
CA ALA A 688 2.90 -22.38 -9.27
C ALA A 688 4.22 -21.68 -8.85
N PRO A 689 5.31 -22.45 -8.60
CA PRO A 689 6.57 -21.88 -8.11
C PRO A 689 7.16 -20.83 -9.06
N ASN A 690 7.76 -19.80 -8.47
CA ASN A 690 8.26 -18.61 -9.19
C ASN A 690 9.44 -18.88 -10.12
N ASN A 691 10.14 -20.01 -9.93
CA ASN A 691 11.31 -20.38 -10.73
C ASN A 691 10.96 -20.98 -12.10
N ARG A 692 9.66 -21.04 -12.44
CA ARG A 692 9.20 -21.54 -13.74
C ARG A 692 9.35 -20.47 -14.81
N ARG A 693 9.74 -20.90 -16.01
CA ARG A 693 9.92 -20.01 -17.15
C ARG A 693 8.57 -19.45 -17.61
N ARG A 694 8.58 -18.19 -18.05
CA ARG A 694 7.47 -17.54 -18.77
C ARG A 694 6.93 -18.45 -19.88
N GLY A 695 5.61 -18.59 -19.95
CA GLY A 695 4.93 -19.46 -20.94
C GLY A 695 4.81 -20.93 -20.55
N SER A 696 5.18 -21.31 -19.32
CA SER A 696 4.83 -22.63 -18.78
C SER A 696 3.31 -22.80 -18.78
N PRO A 697 2.74 -23.87 -19.37
CA PRO A 697 1.29 -24.01 -19.57
C PRO A 697 0.51 -24.14 -18.25
N ASP A 698 1.20 -24.36 -17.12
CA ASP A 698 0.62 -24.51 -15.81
C ASP A 698 0.76 -23.32 -14.87
N LEU A 699 1.42 -22.24 -15.33
CA LEU A 699 1.58 -21.01 -14.57
C LEU A 699 0.65 -19.93 -15.11
N TYR A 700 -0.26 -19.44 -14.26
CA TYR A 700 -0.97 -18.21 -14.55
C TYR A 700 -0.07 -17.04 -14.17
N VAL A 701 0.10 -16.11 -15.11
CA VAL A 701 0.85 -14.87 -14.91
C VAL A 701 -0.11 -13.71 -15.06
N PRO A 702 -0.13 -12.73 -14.12
CA PRO A 702 -0.95 -11.55 -14.27
C PRO A 702 -0.64 -10.80 -15.59
N PRO A 703 -1.62 -10.08 -16.18
CA PRO A 703 -1.38 -9.27 -17.36
C PRO A 703 -0.29 -8.22 -17.15
N MET A 704 0.44 -7.89 -18.20
CA MET A 704 1.47 -6.83 -18.17
C MET A 704 0.81 -5.48 -17.88
N ILE A 705 1.55 -4.58 -17.23
CA ILE A 705 1.19 -3.17 -17.13
C ILE A 705 1.76 -2.47 -18.35
N GLN A 706 0.89 -2.09 -19.29
CA GLN A 706 1.31 -1.44 -20.52
C GLN A 706 1.51 0.06 -20.30
N ARG A 707 2.71 0.58 -20.59
CA ARG A 707 2.93 2.02 -20.66
C ARG A 707 2.25 2.61 -21.89
N LEU A 708 1.53 3.70 -21.70
CA LEU A 708 0.89 4.48 -22.74
C LEU A 708 1.67 5.80 -22.95
N GLY A 709 0.97 6.92 -23.06
CA GLY A 709 1.59 8.19 -23.38
C GLY A 709 2.22 8.89 -22.17
N LEU A 710 3.23 9.72 -22.44
CA LEU A 710 3.70 10.72 -21.46
C LEU A 710 2.58 11.73 -21.20
N ASN A 711 2.19 11.89 -19.94
CA ASN A 711 1.28 12.94 -19.51
C ASN A 711 1.90 14.30 -19.84
N ARG A 712 1.18 15.15 -20.57
CA ARG A 712 1.63 16.49 -20.94
C ARG A 712 0.48 17.47 -21.10
N LEU A 713 0.76 18.73 -21.42
CA LEU A 713 -0.31 19.66 -21.79
C LEU A 713 -1.08 19.06 -22.97
N ASP A 714 -2.38 18.95 -22.80
CA ASP A 714 -3.31 18.32 -23.73
C ASP A 714 -3.66 19.32 -24.82
N THR A 715 -2.75 19.50 -25.77
CA THR A 715 -2.92 20.47 -26.86
C THR A 715 -4.11 20.13 -27.76
N TRP A 716 -4.58 18.87 -27.76
CA TRP A 716 -5.78 18.45 -28.48
C TRP A 716 -7.04 19.07 -27.86
N ASP A 717 -7.23 18.92 -26.56
CA ASP A 717 -8.38 19.48 -25.83
C ASP A 717 -8.33 21.02 -25.70
N LEU A 718 -7.17 21.62 -25.99
CA LEU A 718 -6.96 23.06 -25.95
C LEU A 718 -7.16 23.76 -27.30
N LEU A 719 -7.42 23.03 -28.40
CA LEU A 719 -7.73 23.65 -29.69
C LEU A 719 -8.99 24.53 -29.58
N SER A 720 -8.97 25.70 -30.23
CA SER A 720 -10.20 26.47 -30.39
C SER A 720 -11.18 25.75 -31.32
N GLU A 721 -12.46 26.11 -31.26
CA GLU A 721 -13.48 25.56 -32.16
C GLU A 721 -13.08 25.66 -33.65
N HIS A 722 -12.37 26.72 -34.02
CA HIS A 722 -11.86 26.89 -35.38
C HIS A 722 -10.68 25.96 -35.68
N GLY A 723 -9.71 25.86 -34.76
CA GLY A 723 -8.57 24.97 -34.88
C GLY A 723 -9.00 23.50 -34.99
N GLU A 724 -9.93 23.07 -34.14
CA GLU A 724 -10.49 21.71 -34.16
C GLU A 724 -11.22 21.42 -35.49
N ALA A 725 -12.00 22.37 -36.01
CA ALA A 725 -12.66 22.23 -37.30
C ALA A 725 -11.65 22.12 -38.47
N LEU A 726 -10.56 22.87 -38.43
CA LEU A 726 -9.48 22.79 -39.43
C LEU A 726 -8.78 21.43 -39.37
N VAL A 727 -8.46 20.96 -38.17
CA VAL A 727 -7.84 19.65 -37.93
C VAL A 727 -8.73 18.53 -38.44
N LYS A 728 -10.01 18.50 -38.07
CA LYS A 728 -10.98 17.49 -38.55
C LYS A 728 -11.20 17.54 -40.06
N ALA A 729 -11.05 18.70 -40.69
CA ALA A 729 -11.10 18.81 -42.15
C ALA A 729 -9.89 18.17 -42.85
N LYS A 730 -8.73 18.09 -42.18
CA LYS A 730 -7.53 17.39 -42.69
C LYS A 730 -7.50 15.92 -42.31
N GLU A 731 -7.96 15.60 -41.10
CA GLU A 731 -8.00 14.25 -40.55
C GLU A 731 -9.36 14.00 -39.89
N PRO A 732 -10.34 13.44 -40.62
CA PRO A 732 -11.69 13.22 -40.09
C PRO A 732 -11.76 12.28 -38.87
N THR A 733 -10.71 11.49 -38.64
CA THR A 733 -10.56 10.58 -37.49
C THR A 733 -9.94 11.25 -36.26
N PHE A 734 -9.52 12.51 -36.35
CA PHE A 734 -8.93 13.22 -35.20
C PHE A 734 -9.87 13.18 -33.98
N GLY A 735 -9.30 12.82 -32.82
CA GLY A 735 -10.05 12.56 -31.59
C GLY A 735 -10.56 11.13 -31.41
N SER A 736 -10.30 10.20 -32.35
CA SER A 736 -10.71 8.79 -32.20
C SER A 736 -9.82 7.98 -31.25
N THR A 737 -8.56 8.41 -31.06
CA THR A 737 -7.58 7.75 -30.18
C THR A 737 -6.74 8.83 -29.55
N HIS A 738 -6.76 8.95 -28.23
CA HIS A 738 -6.05 10.02 -27.54
C HIS A 738 -4.53 9.79 -27.61
N PRO A 739 -3.68 10.83 -27.71
CA PRO A 739 -2.22 10.67 -27.71
C PRO A 739 -1.70 10.04 -26.41
N PHE A 740 -2.45 10.18 -25.32
CA PHE A 740 -2.12 9.57 -24.03
C PHE A 740 -2.50 8.09 -23.98
N ASP A 741 -3.35 7.62 -24.90
CA ASP A 741 -3.70 6.20 -25.06
C ASP A 741 -2.70 5.44 -25.94
N ILE A 742 -1.65 6.11 -26.44
CA ILE A 742 -0.66 5.55 -27.36
C ILE A 742 0.71 5.46 -26.65
N PRO A 743 1.40 4.31 -26.71
CA PRO A 743 2.73 4.15 -26.12
C PRO A 743 3.73 5.22 -26.57
N SER A 744 4.38 5.85 -25.60
CA SER A 744 5.52 6.75 -25.80
C SER A 744 6.81 6.12 -25.29
N ALA A 745 7.96 6.55 -25.82
CA ALA A 745 9.27 6.13 -25.30
C ALA A 745 9.43 6.55 -23.83
N PHE A 746 10.07 5.69 -23.02
CA PHE A 746 10.37 6.02 -21.64
C PHE A 746 11.49 7.06 -21.57
N ASN A 747 11.28 8.05 -20.74
CA ASN A 747 12.32 8.94 -20.24
C ASN A 747 12.00 9.25 -18.78
N GLY A 748 12.88 8.82 -17.86
CA GLY A 748 12.72 9.12 -16.43
C GLY A 748 13.00 10.58 -16.09
N ASP A 749 13.54 11.35 -17.05
CA ASP A 749 14.01 12.71 -16.87
C ASP A 749 12.95 13.79 -17.17
N VAL A 750 11.92 13.43 -17.94
CA VAL A 750 10.98 14.41 -18.49
C VAL A 750 9.78 14.63 -17.56
N VAL A 751 9.42 15.89 -17.38
CA VAL A 751 8.15 16.30 -16.81
C VAL A 751 7.21 16.77 -17.92
N GLY A 752 5.94 16.40 -17.81
CA GLY A 752 4.86 16.73 -18.75
C GLY A 752 4.59 18.20 -19.07
N ALA A 753 5.42 19.14 -18.63
CA ALA A 753 5.27 20.57 -18.91
C ALA A 753 5.57 20.93 -20.39
N LEU A 754 5.25 20.06 -21.36
CA LEU A 754 5.55 20.19 -22.78
C LEU A 754 4.32 20.68 -23.56
N ILE A 755 4.55 21.56 -24.55
CA ILE A 755 3.55 21.87 -25.58
C ILE A 755 3.87 21.02 -26.80
N ASP A 756 3.05 20.01 -27.06
CA ASP A 756 3.21 19.11 -28.20
C ASP A 756 2.28 19.53 -29.33
N LEU A 757 2.81 20.18 -30.37
CA LEU A 757 2.05 20.47 -31.60
C LEU A 757 2.37 19.47 -32.72
N SER A 758 3.21 18.46 -32.44
CA SER A 758 3.55 17.40 -33.39
C SER A 758 2.44 16.35 -33.53
N ILE A 759 1.57 16.26 -32.53
CA ILE A 759 0.37 15.40 -32.51
C ILE A 759 -0.77 15.88 -33.41
N LEU A 760 -0.64 17.06 -34.01
CA LEU A 760 -1.58 17.54 -35.02
C LEU A 760 -1.30 16.86 -36.38
N PRO A 761 -2.29 16.78 -37.28
CA PRO A 761 -2.11 16.12 -38.57
C PRO A 761 -0.92 16.68 -39.36
N GLN A 762 -0.09 15.81 -39.95
CA GLN A 762 1.11 16.21 -40.71
C GLN A 762 0.84 17.25 -41.81
N ALA A 763 -0.38 17.26 -42.38
CA ALA A 763 -0.80 18.23 -43.39
C ALA A 763 -0.85 19.68 -42.86
N LEU A 764 -0.81 19.87 -41.55
CA LEU A 764 -0.78 21.17 -40.90
C LEU A 764 0.63 21.60 -40.51
N ASN A 765 1.66 20.75 -40.63
CA ASN A 765 3.03 21.08 -40.20
C ASN A 765 3.55 22.37 -40.84
N GLY A 766 4.22 23.21 -40.05
CA GLY A 766 4.76 24.49 -40.51
C GLY A 766 3.76 25.66 -40.49
N GLN A 767 2.53 25.46 -40.02
CA GLN A 767 1.55 26.52 -39.80
C GLN A 767 1.77 27.20 -38.45
N THR A 768 1.25 28.41 -38.30
CA THR A 768 1.31 29.16 -37.03
C THR A 768 0.20 28.68 -36.10
N ALA A 769 0.57 28.24 -34.90
CA ALA A 769 -0.35 28.02 -33.79
C ALA A 769 -0.24 29.18 -32.79
N THR A 770 -1.32 29.91 -32.56
CA THR A 770 -1.39 30.96 -31.54
C THR A 770 -1.86 30.36 -30.22
N VAL A 771 -0.94 30.23 -29.26
CA VAL A 771 -1.23 29.71 -27.92
C VAL A 771 -1.60 30.88 -27.01
N ASN A 772 -2.88 30.99 -26.67
CA ASN A 772 -3.38 32.00 -25.74
C ASN A 772 -3.22 31.49 -24.31
N TYR A 773 -2.59 32.29 -23.44
CA TYR A 773 -2.20 31.86 -22.11
C TYR A 773 -2.48 32.91 -21.02
N SER A 774 -2.47 32.45 -19.77
CA SER A 774 -2.18 33.28 -18.60
C SER A 774 -0.90 32.80 -17.90
N TYR A 775 -0.14 33.76 -17.36
CA TYR A 775 1.05 33.49 -16.56
C TYR A 775 0.99 34.31 -15.27
N SER A 776 1.13 33.66 -14.12
CA SER A 776 1.28 34.32 -12.82
C SER A 776 2.65 34.08 -12.23
N ARG A 777 3.12 35.05 -11.44
CA ARG A 777 4.37 34.98 -10.70
C ARG A 777 4.14 35.28 -9.23
N ASP A 778 4.51 34.35 -8.34
CA ASP A 778 4.33 34.49 -6.89
C ASP A 778 5.66 34.38 -6.11
N CYS A 779 6.73 34.94 -6.67
CA CYS A 779 8.07 34.84 -6.11
C CYS A 779 8.79 36.19 -6.05
N ALA A 780 9.95 36.25 -5.38
CA ALA A 780 10.79 37.44 -5.38
C ALA A 780 11.65 37.59 -6.65
N TYR A 781 12.00 36.49 -7.31
CA TYR A 781 12.87 36.44 -8.48
C TYR A 781 12.17 36.92 -9.76
N ASP A 782 12.93 37.53 -10.68
CA ASP A 782 12.40 38.03 -11.96
C ASP A 782 12.33 36.89 -12.98
N ASN A 783 11.41 35.96 -12.75
CA ASN A 783 11.23 34.77 -13.60
C ASN A 783 10.78 35.16 -15.01
N ARG A 784 11.62 34.80 -15.97
CA ARG A 784 11.42 34.99 -17.41
C ARG A 784 11.27 33.63 -18.07
N LEU A 785 10.05 33.30 -18.46
CA LEU A 785 9.71 32.05 -19.14
C LEU A 785 9.85 32.20 -20.65
N PHE A 786 10.40 31.18 -21.29
CA PHE A 786 10.48 30.99 -22.73
C PHE A 786 10.16 29.54 -23.09
N PHE A 787 10.13 29.25 -24.39
CA PHE A 787 10.04 27.90 -24.93
C PHE A 787 11.16 27.66 -25.94
N TYR A 788 11.55 26.40 -26.14
CA TYR A 788 12.51 25.98 -27.16
C TYR A 788 12.05 24.66 -27.80
N VAL A 789 12.49 24.41 -29.04
CA VAL A 789 12.10 23.21 -29.79
C VAL A 789 12.93 22.01 -29.35
N ILE A 790 12.28 20.85 -29.22
CA ILE A 790 12.91 19.55 -28.97
C ILE A 790 12.59 18.57 -30.11
N ASP A 791 13.49 17.62 -30.34
CA ASP A 791 13.40 16.65 -31.43
C ASP A 791 12.28 15.62 -31.18
N ASP A 792 12.09 15.22 -29.93
CA ASP A 792 11.10 14.24 -29.48
C ASP A 792 10.77 14.38 -27.97
N LEU A 793 9.91 13.52 -27.44
CA LEU A 793 9.51 13.51 -26.02
C LEU A 793 10.65 13.18 -25.04
N THR A 794 11.79 12.67 -25.52
CA THR A 794 12.98 12.47 -24.68
C THR A 794 13.74 13.78 -24.45
N GLY A 795 13.38 14.86 -25.16
CA GLY A 795 13.89 16.19 -24.92
C GLY A 795 15.16 16.55 -25.67
N SER A 796 15.65 15.67 -26.55
CA SER A 796 16.90 15.94 -27.27
C SER A 796 16.80 17.16 -28.20
N ILE A 797 17.93 17.83 -28.45
CA ILE A 797 18.04 18.99 -29.35
C ILE A 797 19.17 18.73 -30.34
N ASP A 798 18.85 18.57 -31.62
CA ASP A 798 19.72 17.98 -32.66
C ASP A 798 20.59 16.83 -32.13
N GLY A 799 19.96 15.87 -31.45
CA GLY A 799 20.60 14.68 -30.88
C GLY A 799 21.44 14.90 -29.60
N VAL A 800 21.45 16.11 -29.03
CA VAL A 800 22.03 16.37 -27.70
C VAL A 800 20.98 16.04 -26.63
N ALA A 801 21.24 15.04 -25.80
CA ALA A 801 20.33 14.61 -24.74
C ALA A 801 20.37 15.55 -23.52
N PRO A 802 19.31 15.59 -22.69
CA PRO A 802 19.24 16.45 -21.51
C PRO A 802 20.38 16.29 -20.48
N ASP A 803 20.98 15.11 -20.38
CA ASP A 803 22.08 14.81 -19.45
C ASP A 803 23.45 15.30 -19.95
N ASP A 804 23.55 15.80 -21.18
CA ASP A 804 24.77 16.39 -21.71
C ASP A 804 25.03 17.77 -21.09
N SER A 805 26.28 18.01 -20.66
CA SER A 805 26.71 19.29 -20.08
C SER A 805 26.48 20.53 -20.96
N SER A 806 26.33 20.35 -22.28
CA SER A 806 26.04 21.41 -23.25
C SER A 806 24.55 21.66 -23.47
N TYR A 807 23.67 20.82 -22.92
CA TYR A 807 22.23 20.84 -23.19
C TYR A 807 21.60 22.18 -22.84
N LEU A 808 21.78 22.69 -21.61
CA LEU A 808 21.19 23.98 -21.20
C LEU A 808 21.66 25.15 -22.07
N VAL A 809 22.93 25.16 -22.48
CA VAL A 809 23.45 26.19 -23.39
C VAL A 809 22.72 26.12 -24.72
N LYS A 810 22.55 24.90 -25.25
CA LYS A 810 21.87 24.67 -26.53
C LYS A 810 20.38 25.00 -26.46
N ALA A 811 19.68 24.60 -25.40
CA ALA A 811 18.29 24.94 -25.14
C ALA A 811 18.11 26.46 -25.02
N TRP A 812 19.03 27.13 -24.33
CA TRP A 812 19.08 28.58 -24.26
C TRP A 812 19.26 29.17 -25.67
N GLU A 813 20.28 28.79 -26.43
CA GLU A 813 20.52 29.36 -27.77
C GLU A 813 19.35 29.15 -28.76
N ASN A 814 18.55 28.10 -28.61
CA ASN A 814 17.42 27.74 -29.49
C ASN A 814 16.04 28.19 -28.99
N ARG A 815 15.96 29.15 -28.05
CA ARG A 815 14.67 29.70 -27.61
C ARG A 815 13.87 30.33 -28.75
N VAL A 816 12.56 30.11 -28.73
CA VAL A 816 11.58 30.79 -29.56
C VAL A 816 11.34 32.19 -28.96
N HIS A 817 11.32 33.21 -29.82
CA HIS A 817 11.14 34.62 -29.43
C HIS A 817 12.09 35.07 -28.29
N PRO A 818 13.44 34.96 -28.46
CA PRO A 818 14.41 35.15 -27.38
C PRO A 818 14.44 36.57 -26.77
N GLU A 819 13.87 37.55 -27.47
CA GLU A 819 13.80 38.97 -27.05
C GLU A 819 12.53 39.31 -26.26
N THR A 820 11.54 38.41 -26.21
CA THR A 820 10.23 38.66 -25.59
C THR A 820 9.87 37.54 -24.59
N PRO A 821 10.47 37.55 -23.38
CA PRO A 821 10.09 36.61 -22.33
C PRO A 821 8.63 36.76 -21.92
N ILE A 822 8.04 35.65 -21.50
CA ILE A 822 6.80 35.64 -20.72
C ILE A 822 7.17 35.98 -19.28
N ALA A 823 6.93 37.22 -18.86
CA ALA A 823 7.23 37.69 -17.50
C ALA A 823 6.17 38.68 -16.99
N THR A 824 5.89 38.66 -15.68
CA THR A 824 4.93 39.55 -15.02
C THR A 824 5.46 40.05 -13.68
N SER A 825 4.75 40.99 -13.05
CA SER A 825 5.09 41.49 -11.71
C SER A 825 4.70 40.48 -10.62
N ILE A 826 5.35 40.56 -9.46
CA ILE A 826 5.06 39.70 -8.30
C ILE A 826 3.59 39.83 -7.88
N GLY A 827 2.95 38.71 -7.57
CA GLY A 827 1.53 38.64 -7.19
C GLY A 827 0.58 39.05 -8.31
N SER A 828 1.03 39.08 -9.57
CA SER A 828 0.23 39.48 -10.72
C SER A 828 0.08 38.34 -11.72
N THR A 829 -1.07 38.30 -12.40
CA THR A 829 -1.32 37.42 -13.54
C THR A 829 -1.40 38.26 -14.81
N GLN A 830 -0.63 37.90 -15.81
CA GLN A 830 -0.74 38.47 -17.15
C GLN A 830 -1.44 37.50 -18.10
N LYS A 831 -2.13 38.03 -19.10
CA LYS A 831 -2.63 37.26 -20.25
C LYS A 831 -1.84 37.64 -21.49
N GLY A 832 -1.58 36.67 -22.35
CA GLY A 832 -0.84 36.89 -23.57
C GLY A 832 -1.13 35.82 -24.61
N ALA A 833 -0.43 35.93 -25.74
CA ALA A 833 -0.40 34.93 -26.77
C ALA A 833 1.05 34.71 -27.22
N ILE A 834 1.40 33.48 -27.59
CA ILE A 834 2.68 33.14 -28.19
C ILE A 834 2.43 32.38 -29.50
N GLU A 835 3.08 32.82 -30.57
CA GLU A 835 3.03 32.15 -31.86
C GLU A 835 4.09 31.05 -31.91
N LEU A 836 3.64 29.81 -32.08
CA LEU A 836 4.46 28.62 -32.26
C LEU A 836 4.20 28.02 -33.65
N THR A 837 5.02 27.06 -34.05
CA THR A 837 4.89 26.32 -35.31
C THR A 837 4.32 24.92 -35.05
N THR A 838 3.27 24.53 -35.78
CA THR A 838 2.71 23.18 -35.77
C THR A 838 3.69 22.14 -36.32
N GLY A 839 3.58 20.89 -35.86
CA GLY A 839 4.53 19.83 -36.22
C GLY A 839 5.81 19.82 -35.39
N GLN A 840 5.90 20.65 -34.34
CA GLN A 840 7.04 20.74 -33.43
C GLN A 840 6.61 20.48 -31.98
N LEU A 841 7.58 20.06 -31.15
CA LEU A 841 7.42 19.93 -29.71
C LEU A 841 8.22 21.05 -29.01
N TYR A 842 7.66 21.58 -27.92
CA TYR A 842 8.27 22.68 -27.18
C TYR A 842 8.40 22.35 -25.71
N ALA A 843 9.59 22.58 -25.16
CA ALA A 843 9.86 22.54 -23.73
C ALA A 843 10.01 23.95 -23.16
N PRO A 844 9.58 24.20 -21.92
CA PRO A 844 9.74 25.47 -21.25
C PRO A 844 11.17 25.61 -20.73
N ILE A 845 11.67 26.85 -20.72
CA ILE A 845 12.93 27.21 -20.08
C ILE A 845 12.77 28.53 -19.35
N VAL A 846 13.21 28.57 -18.09
CA VAL A 846 13.08 29.73 -17.22
C VAL A 846 14.44 30.27 -16.87
N HIS A 847 14.59 31.59 -16.88
CA HIS A 847 15.70 32.29 -16.25
C HIS A 847 15.17 33.11 -15.07
N ASN A 848 15.72 32.91 -13.87
CA ASN A 848 15.19 33.51 -12.64
C ASN A 848 15.61 34.98 -12.41
N GLY A 849 16.38 35.55 -13.32
CA GLY A 849 16.88 36.93 -13.22
C GLY A 849 18.22 37.06 -12.48
N GLU A 850 18.68 36.00 -11.81
CA GLU A 850 19.94 35.95 -11.05
C GLU A 850 21.00 35.04 -11.71
N GLY A 851 20.76 34.63 -12.97
CA GLY A 851 21.71 33.85 -13.77
C GLY A 851 21.51 32.33 -13.72
N LEU A 852 20.46 31.85 -13.04
CA LEU A 852 20.09 30.43 -13.07
C LEU A 852 19.06 30.16 -14.17
N ILE A 853 19.17 28.99 -14.78
CA ILE A 853 18.32 28.51 -15.86
C ILE A 853 17.78 27.13 -15.48
N PHE A 854 16.48 26.92 -15.72
CA PHE A 854 15.78 25.67 -15.42
C PHE A 854 14.92 25.22 -16.60
N THR A 855 14.79 23.92 -16.80
CA THR A 855 13.96 23.29 -17.83
C THR A 855 13.13 22.13 -17.26
N ALA A 856 12.20 21.60 -18.06
CA ALA A 856 11.34 20.45 -17.72
C ALA A 856 12.06 19.08 -17.73
N PHE A 857 13.39 19.07 -17.82
CA PHE A 857 14.24 17.88 -17.82
C PHE A 857 15.17 17.90 -16.60
N ASP A 858 15.03 16.94 -15.71
CA ASP A 858 15.62 16.98 -14.36
C ASP A 858 17.16 16.95 -14.38
N ASN A 859 17.79 16.12 -15.22
CA ASN A 859 19.23 15.92 -15.36
C ASN A 859 19.91 17.13 -16.00
N ALA A 860 19.18 17.91 -16.80
CA ALA A 860 19.68 19.17 -17.32
C ALA A 860 19.76 20.24 -16.22
N ASN A 861 18.96 20.12 -15.16
CA ASN A 861 18.89 21.12 -14.09
C ASN A 861 20.03 20.96 -13.07
N PRO A 862 20.49 22.08 -12.45
CA PRO A 862 21.50 22.03 -11.41
C PRO A 862 21.12 21.06 -10.27
N GLY A 863 22.02 20.12 -9.96
CA GLY A 863 21.81 19.16 -8.87
C GLY A 863 20.78 18.07 -9.17
N GLY A 864 20.26 17.96 -10.40
CA GLY A 864 19.26 16.96 -10.79
C GLY A 864 17.87 17.24 -10.20
N TYR A 865 17.59 18.49 -9.81
CA TYR A 865 16.32 18.86 -9.16
C TYR A 865 15.20 19.05 -10.20
N ARG A 866 14.01 18.51 -9.91
CA ARG A 866 12.81 18.74 -10.73
C ARG A 866 12.19 20.09 -10.42
N HIS A 867 12.28 21.01 -11.38
CA HIS A 867 11.77 22.36 -11.25
C HIS A 867 10.34 22.56 -11.74
N PHE A 868 9.85 21.71 -12.65
CA PHE A 868 8.53 21.85 -13.26
C PHE A 868 7.59 20.75 -12.77
N ASP A 869 6.30 21.06 -12.72
CA ASP A 869 5.21 20.11 -12.50
C ASP A 869 4.07 20.34 -13.48
N LEU A 870 3.52 19.26 -14.03
CA LEU A 870 2.26 19.29 -14.75
C LEU A 870 1.11 19.30 -13.75
N LEU A 871 0.28 20.35 -13.75
CA LEU A 871 -0.84 20.50 -12.82
C LEU A 871 -2.18 20.04 -13.41
N SER A 872 -2.33 20.16 -14.72
CA SER A 872 -3.50 19.71 -15.47
C SER A 872 -3.15 19.59 -16.95
N GLY A 873 -4.06 19.08 -17.77
CA GLY A 873 -3.92 19.14 -19.23
C GLY A 873 -3.76 20.56 -19.80
N SER A 874 -3.99 21.61 -19.01
CA SER A 874 -3.88 23.00 -19.46
C SER A 874 -2.77 23.81 -18.78
N SER A 875 -2.13 23.29 -17.73
CA SER A 875 -1.28 24.11 -16.88
C SER A 875 -0.10 23.36 -16.28
N PHE A 876 1.02 24.05 -16.18
CA PHE A 876 2.18 23.62 -15.40
C PHE A 876 2.64 24.77 -14.49
N ALA A 877 3.36 24.43 -13.44
CA ALA A 877 4.03 25.40 -12.59
C ALA A 877 5.50 25.03 -12.37
N PHE A 878 6.28 25.96 -11.82
CA PHE A 878 7.69 25.73 -11.57
C PHE A 878 8.24 26.47 -10.35
N GLU A 879 9.39 25.98 -9.86
CA GLU A 879 10.25 26.57 -8.81
C GLU A 879 11.46 27.30 -9.40
N ASP A 880 11.86 28.43 -8.80
CA ASP A 880 12.95 29.27 -9.27
C ASP A 880 14.26 29.21 -8.44
N GLN A 881 14.29 28.32 -7.45
CA GLN A 881 15.44 28.09 -6.56
C GLN A 881 16.11 26.75 -6.81
N LEU A 882 17.44 26.70 -6.67
CA LEU A 882 18.28 25.52 -6.97
C LEU A 882 17.84 24.18 -6.37
N ILE A 883 17.14 24.17 -5.23
CA ILE A 883 16.72 22.94 -4.53
C ILE A 883 15.24 23.08 -4.08
N GLY A 884 14.45 23.90 -4.77
CA GLY A 884 13.14 24.32 -4.29
C GLY A 884 13.24 25.18 -3.02
N GLY A 885 12.39 26.18 -2.87
CA GLY A 885 12.42 27.02 -1.66
C GLY A 885 12.19 26.25 -0.36
N ARG A 886 12.17 26.96 0.78
CA ARG A 886 11.78 26.34 2.07
C ARG A 886 10.37 25.75 2.04
N THR A 887 9.54 26.20 1.11
CA THR A 887 8.12 25.87 0.96
C THR A 887 7.87 24.74 -0.05
N HIS A 888 8.74 24.57 -1.06
CA HIS A 888 8.56 23.62 -2.17
C HIS A 888 7.12 23.65 -2.73
N ASP A 889 6.49 24.82 -2.75
CA ASP A 889 5.07 25.02 -3.06
C ASP A 889 4.77 25.12 -4.55
N ARG A 890 5.83 25.19 -5.36
CA ARG A 890 5.86 25.05 -6.82
C ARG A 890 4.87 25.97 -7.51
N ASN A 891 4.75 27.19 -7.00
CA ASN A 891 3.86 28.24 -7.47
C ASN A 891 4.61 29.54 -7.83
N ASP A 892 5.96 29.53 -7.86
CA ASP A 892 6.77 30.71 -8.21
C ASP A 892 6.42 31.24 -9.60
N GLY A 893 6.13 30.34 -10.53
CA GLY A 893 5.50 30.63 -11.82
C GLY A 893 4.44 29.61 -12.16
N LEU A 894 3.26 30.07 -12.60
CA LEU A 894 2.16 29.22 -13.09
C LEU A 894 1.79 29.65 -14.49
N PHE A 895 1.89 28.73 -15.45
CA PHE A 895 1.51 28.92 -16.84
C PHE A 895 0.25 28.11 -17.14
N THR A 896 -0.73 28.73 -17.80
CA THR A 896 -1.99 28.07 -18.16
C THR A 896 -2.37 28.45 -19.59
N ILE A 897 -2.61 27.45 -20.44
CA ILE A 897 -3.15 27.62 -21.78
C ILE A 897 -4.67 27.71 -21.69
N HIS A 898 -5.25 28.67 -22.40
CA HIS A 898 -6.70 28.84 -22.50
C HIS A 898 -7.25 28.37 -23.84
N SER A 899 -6.48 28.54 -24.93
CA SER A 899 -6.84 28.04 -26.25
C SER A 899 -5.63 28.05 -27.19
N ILE A 900 -5.69 27.21 -28.23
CA ILE A 900 -4.73 27.14 -29.33
C ILE A 900 -5.50 27.38 -30.64
N ASP A 901 -5.18 28.48 -31.33
CA ASP A 901 -5.75 28.82 -32.64
C ASP A 901 -4.75 28.45 -33.76
N LEU A 902 -5.24 27.93 -34.90
CA LEU A 902 -4.43 27.48 -36.05
C LEU A 902 -4.64 28.35 -37.30
#